data_AF-A0A6A5Z967-F1
#
_entry.id   AF-A0A6A5Z967-F1
#
_cell.length_a   1.000
_cell.length_b   1.000
_cell.length_c   1.000
_cell.angle_alpha   90.00
_cell.angle_beta   90.00
_cell.angle_gamma   90.00
#
_symmetry.space_group_name_H-M   'P 1'
#
loop_
_entity.id
_entity.type
_entity.pdbx_description
1 polymer ?
#
loop_
_entity_poly.entity_id
_entity_poly.type
_entity_poly.pdbx_seq_one_letter_code
_entity_poly.pdbx_strand_id
1 'polypeptide(L)'
;MVPRQLTFLPNADRRAERSDGRTIHYSHWTRYNTFYGLLFTTTLATLLLAADRNQWRVTGYFFLVANRFPATVALTVQLLAAFFGLIHVAVICRLINFALRIRLRKASVTLDILRTWVDMSIPRVDWDLPLRFFFPVLMVVFLSLVPAALWAGSITPLIARTRTSGTLLLPSYEDVSLIKEYPMEIGKQGPSLRNQKGFFTYSPGIQQIGNLLSSASSASSAGTRYVHPKFDNTQFSYRGRSYGVGAPVGLTDILISSNNQAAGYIYQEEGYLTNVTCIYNSTTDFLLSGPVNEWIYAASGRLPDSVDGPEYSNYIGHDGKAIVAMGVSYSDRSPRRYVGITAGESYANLNRTQCELSFTPTLFNVTVDLSNLNITVSPANAVQDFNPQRNITRTLVRQFELLSNDLTNLYVSLLGDALNASIAAYNMTRISASRDPFSESEATLAGLTNSITAMADDMLVMYASSQLMVGRIFTSQNAKVYVYALQFGQPAYIYAIFTLNMLIILAVAVEAYRTHGWAKLSRFNYLDPRDLIIAASRGGTDVAMAADELVYEDGRKKMKHVWLLSDPDEGNGALKVKMRGDDEGHMSITLAPDDEIPIGAMEDGASEVYVQEKGKRVGVQETETKTWKQRRVGLFGFMGS
;
A
#
# COMPACT_ATOMS: atom_id res chain seq x y z
N MET A 1 -13.19 51.55 -13.20
CA MET A 1 -13.87 50.98 -12.01
C MET A 1 -12.80 50.61 -11.00
N VAL A 2 -12.70 51.39 -9.92
CA VAL A 2 -11.69 51.25 -8.86
C VAL A 2 -12.19 50.23 -7.83
N PRO A 3 -11.38 49.27 -7.36
CA PRO A 3 -11.83 48.29 -6.38
C PRO A 3 -12.02 48.99 -5.03
N ARG A 4 -13.26 48.99 -4.52
CA ARG A 4 -13.57 49.42 -3.16
C ARG A 4 -12.93 48.43 -2.19
N GLN A 5 -11.89 48.87 -1.49
CA GLN A 5 -11.40 48.24 -0.27
C GLN A 5 -12.58 48.14 0.73
N LEU A 6 -12.97 46.93 1.08
CA LEU A 6 -13.80 46.66 2.24
C LEU A 6 -12.95 46.86 3.49
N THR A 7 -12.79 48.11 3.91
CA THR A 7 -12.35 48.46 5.25
C THR A 7 -13.53 48.28 6.20
N PHE A 8 -13.49 47.19 6.99
CA PHE A 8 -14.31 47.12 8.20
C PHE A 8 -13.78 48.18 9.16
N LEU A 9 -14.37 49.38 9.11
CA LEU A 9 -14.24 50.36 10.17
C LEU A 9 -14.81 49.72 11.44
N PRO A 10 -14.03 49.56 12.53
CA PRO A 10 -14.63 49.24 13.81
C PRO A 10 -15.51 50.43 14.17
N ASN A 11 -16.81 50.17 14.37
CA ASN A 11 -17.71 51.14 14.98
C ASN A 11 -17.03 51.66 16.24
N ALA A 12 -16.70 52.95 16.22
CA ALA A 12 -16.27 53.69 17.37
C ALA A 12 -17.48 53.81 18.31
N ASP A 13 -17.69 52.77 19.12
CA ASP A 13 -18.50 52.89 20.32
C ASP A 13 -17.82 53.93 21.21
N ARG A 14 -18.37 55.15 21.18
CA ARG A 14 -18.30 56.11 22.28
C ARG A 14 -18.72 55.38 23.56
N ARG A 15 -17.76 54.86 24.32
CA ARG A 15 -17.97 54.46 25.71
C ARG A 15 -17.16 55.38 26.61
N ALA A 16 -17.91 56.01 27.50
CA ALA A 16 -17.50 57.01 28.47
C ALA A 16 -16.17 56.68 29.16
N GLU A 17 -15.34 57.71 29.32
CA GLU A 17 -14.30 57.77 30.34
C GLU A 17 -14.91 57.37 31.68
N ARG A 18 -14.41 56.26 32.24
CA ARG A 18 -14.72 55.85 33.60
C ARG A 18 -13.62 56.43 34.48
N SER A 19 -13.97 57.37 35.35
CA SER A 19 -13.06 58.15 36.22
C SER A 19 -12.47 57.35 37.40
N ASP A 20 -12.31 56.04 37.26
CA ASP A 20 -11.69 55.19 38.27
C ASP A 20 -10.49 54.55 37.59
N GLY A 21 -9.27 55.02 37.89
CA GLY A 21 -7.99 54.63 37.30
C GLY A 21 -7.67 53.12 37.33
N ARG A 22 -8.44 52.32 36.59
CA ARG A 22 -8.23 50.90 36.36
C ARG A 22 -8.05 50.68 34.87
N THR A 23 -7.03 49.89 34.57
CA THR A 23 -6.64 49.49 33.21
C THR A 23 -7.84 49.11 32.36
N ILE A 24 -7.93 49.68 31.15
CA ILE A 24 -8.94 49.30 30.15
C ILE A 24 -8.87 47.78 29.97
N HIS A 25 -9.96 47.09 30.31
CA HIS A 25 -10.06 45.64 30.17
C HIS A 25 -9.72 45.25 28.72
N TYR A 26 -8.71 44.38 28.57
CA TYR A 26 -8.35 43.80 27.28
C TYR A 26 -9.62 43.18 26.66
N SER A 27 -9.97 43.59 25.44
CA SER A 27 -11.20 43.10 24.81
C SER A 27 -11.17 41.58 24.72
N HIS A 28 -12.30 40.93 25.03
CA HIS A 28 -12.40 39.47 24.99
C HIS A 28 -11.95 38.91 23.63
N TRP A 29 -12.32 39.60 22.55
CA TRP A 29 -11.91 39.24 21.20
C TRP A 29 -10.40 39.29 21.01
N THR A 30 -9.75 40.38 21.41
CA THR A 30 -8.29 40.49 21.30
C THR A 30 -7.55 39.54 22.23
N ARG A 31 -8.18 39.01 23.30
CA ARG A 31 -7.58 37.99 24.20
C ARG A 31 -7.69 36.57 23.64
N TYR A 32 -8.81 36.19 23.01
CA TYR A 32 -9.08 34.80 22.63
C TYR A 32 -9.01 34.47 21.13
N ASN A 33 -8.92 35.46 20.23
CA ASN A 33 -9.02 35.26 18.77
C ASN A 33 -8.14 34.13 18.21
N THR A 34 -6.85 34.08 18.58
CA THR A 34 -5.93 33.04 18.08
C THR A 34 -6.29 31.63 18.57
N PHE A 35 -6.93 31.50 19.75
CA PHE A 35 -7.35 30.19 20.26
C PHE A 35 -8.60 29.65 19.54
N TYR A 36 -9.43 30.51 18.95
CA TYR A 36 -10.53 30.05 18.10
C TYR A 36 -10.05 29.29 16.86
N GLY A 37 -8.81 29.55 16.39
CA GLY A 37 -8.17 28.77 15.34
C GLY A 37 -8.04 27.28 15.70
N LEU A 38 -7.90 26.94 16.99
CA LEU A 38 -7.86 25.54 17.43
C LEU A 38 -9.17 24.80 17.19
N LEU A 39 -10.31 25.49 17.19
CA LEU A 39 -11.59 24.84 16.92
C LEU A 39 -11.59 24.24 15.51
N PHE A 40 -11.04 24.96 14.53
CA PHE A 40 -10.91 24.47 13.17
C PHE A 40 -10.00 23.22 13.09
N THR A 41 -8.79 23.30 13.62
CA THR A 41 -7.84 22.17 13.60
C THR A 41 -8.35 20.95 14.38
N THR A 42 -9.13 21.16 15.44
CA THR A 42 -9.76 20.09 16.23
C THR A 42 -10.90 19.41 15.49
N THR A 43 -11.78 20.18 14.85
CA THR A 43 -12.85 19.61 14.03
C THR A 43 -12.28 18.78 12.88
N LEU A 44 -11.21 19.23 12.24
CA LEU A 44 -10.57 18.48 11.16
C LEU A 44 -9.86 17.22 11.67
N ALA A 45 -9.10 17.31 12.76
CA ALA A 45 -8.41 16.15 13.34
C ALA A 45 -9.38 15.07 13.84
N THR A 46 -10.49 15.48 14.45
CA THR A 46 -11.56 14.55 14.87
C THR A 46 -12.27 13.91 13.69
N LEU A 47 -12.52 14.67 12.62
CA LEU A 47 -13.12 14.14 11.39
C LEU A 47 -12.19 13.13 10.71
N LEU A 48 -10.87 13.40 10.63
CA LEU A 48 -9.89 12.46 10.09
C LEU A 48 -9.82 11.17 10.93
N LEU A 49 -9.84 11.29 12.25
CA LEU A 49 -9.87 10.13 13.15
C LEU A 49 -11.16 9.31 12.98
N ALA A 50 -12.31 9.98 12.86
CA ALA A 50 -13.59 9.32 12.61
C ALA A 50 -13.61 8.64 11.23
N ALA A 51 -13.03 9.27 10.21
CA ALA A 51 -12.91 8.73 8.86
C ALA A 51 -12.04 7.46 8.84
N ASP A 52 -10.88 7.47 9.51
CA ASP A 52 -10.01 6.29 9.62
C ASP A 52 -10.70 5.15 10.38
N ARG A 53 -11.34 5.46 11.52
CA ARG A 53 -12.09 4.48 12.33
C ARG A 53 -13.24 3.84 11.57
N ASN A 54 -13.96 4.62 10.77
CA ASN A 54 -15.08 4.13 9.96
C ASN A 54 -14.63 3.53 8.61
N GLN A 55 -13.32 3.45 8.35
CA GLN A 55 -12.77 2.98 7.08
C GLN A 55 -13.36 3.74 5.88
N TRP A 56 -13.66 5.04 6.05
CA TRP A 56 -14.25 5.85 5.00
C TRP A 56 -13.21 6.10 3.91
N ARG A 57 -13.53 5.68 2.68
CA ARG A 57 -12.67 5.84 1.50
C ARG A 57 -13.43 6.59 0.42
N VAL A 58 -12.75 7.47 -0.28
CA VAL A 58 -13.34 8.25 -1.37
C VAL A 58 -13.09 7.57 -2.71
N THR A 59 -14.15 7.32 -3.48
CA THR A 59 -14.12 6.74 -4.83
C THR A 59 -14.57 7.79 -5.87
N GLY A 60 -14.60 7.42 -7.15
CA GLY A 60 -15.14 8.29 -8.21
C GLY A 60 -14.22 9.45 -8.62
N TYR A 61 -14.79 10.65 -8.76
CA TYR A 61 -14.11 11.80 -9.36
C TYR A 61 -12.84 12.23 -8.62
N PHE A 62 -12.87 12.26 -7.28
CA PHE A 62 -11.71 12.66 -6.49
C PHE A 62 -10.52 11.68 -6.65
N PHE A 63 -10.80 10.38 -6.77
CA PHE A 63 -9.76 9.38 -7.08
C PHE A 63 -9.14 9.64 -8.46
N LEU A 64 -9.97 9.92 -9.47
CA LEU A 64 -9.49 10.22 -10.82
C LEU A 64 -8.61 11.47 -10.86
N VAL A 65 -9.01 12.54 -10.16
CA VAL A 65 -8.24 13.79 -10.08
C VAL A 65 -6.90 13.57 -9.38
N ALA A 66 -6.91 12.88 -8.24
CA ALA A 66 -5.68 12.63 -7.48
C ALA A 66 -4.67 11.76 -8.25
N ASN A 67 -5.16 10.77 -9.00
CA ASN A 67 -4.31 9.92 -9.80
C ASN A 67 -3.82 10.60 -11.08
N ARG A 68 -4.62 11.49 -11.68
CA ARG A 68 -4.25 12.22 -12.90
C ARG A 68 -3.29 13.38 -12.65
N PHE A 69 -3.42 14.07 -11.52
CA PHE A 69 -2.61 15.24 -11.16
C PHE A 69 -1.97 15.12 -9.77
N PRO A 70 -1.07 14.14 -9.55
CA PRO A 70 -0.51 13.87 -8.23
C PRO A 70 0.28 15.07 -7.67
N ALA A 71 0.98 15.82 -8.52
CA ALA A 71 1.76 16.98 -8.10
C ALA A 71 0.88 18.14 -7.58
N THR A 72 -0.23 18.44 -8.25
CA THR A 72 -1.17 19.50 -7.83
C THR A 72 -1.84 19.16 -6.51
N VAL A 73 -2.18 17.89 -6.31
CA VAL A 73 -2.75 17.41 -5.04
C VAL A 73 -1.70 17.48 -3.94
N ALA A 74 -0.46 17.06 -4.18
CA ALA A 74 0.63 17.18 -3.20
C ALA A 74 0.87 18.64 -2.80
N LEU A 75 0.90 19.57 -3.76
CA LEU A 75 1.05 21.00 -3.48
C LEU A 75 -0.12 21.54 -2.65
N THR A 76 -1.36 21.15 -2.97
CA THR A 76 -2.54 21.57 -2.21
C THR A 76 -2.49 21.05 -0.77
N VAL A 77 -2.08 19.79 -0.57
CA VAL A 77 -1.90 19.18 0.74
C VAL A 77 -0.81 19.93 1.53
N GLN A 78 0.32 20.28 0.90
CA GLN A 78 1.39 21.03 1.54
C GLN A 78 0.95 22.44 1.95
N LEU A 79 0.21 23.16 1.10
CA LEU A 79 -0.31 24.49 1.45
C LEU A 79 -1.29 24.44 2.63
N LEU A 80 -2.21 23.47 2.63
CA LEU A 80 -3.15 23.28 3.74
C LEU A 80 -2.43 22.87 5.02
N ALA A 81 -1.46 21.97 4.92
CA ALA A 81 -0.66 21.51 6.06
C ALA A 81 0.17 22.64 6.68
N ALA A 82 0.80 23.49 5.85
CA ALA A 82 1.52 24.67 6.31
C ALA A 82 0.58 25.66 7.01
N PHE A 83 -0.63 25.88 6.47
CA PHE A 83 -1.63 26.76 7.08
C PHE A 83 -2.09 26.24 8.45
N PHE A 84 -2.40 24.95 8.58
CA PHE A 84 -2.81 24.37 9.86
C PHE A 84 -1.66 24.30 10.87
N GLY A 85 -0.45 24.00 10.40
CA GLY A 85 0.76 24.07 11.23
C GLY A 85 0.98 25.49 11.76
N LEU A 86 0.80 26.52 10.93
CA LEU A 86 0.90 27.92 11.35
C LEU A 86 -0.10 28.28 12.45
N ILE A 87 -1.34 27.76 12.40
CA ILE A 87 -2.32 27.98 13.48
C ILE A 87 -1.82 27.39 14.81
N HIS A 88 -1.29 26.15 14.79
CA HIS A 88 -0.73 25.52 15.99
C HIS A 88 0.46 26.30 16.55
N VAL A 89 1.38 26.71 15.69
CA VAL A 89 2.54 27.52 16.07
C VAL A 89 2.11 28.87 16.64
N ALA A 90 1.18 29.57 16.00
CA ALA A 90 0.67 30.85 16.46
C ALA A 90 0.04 30.76 17.86
N VAL A 91 -0.67 29.67 18.15
CA VAL A 91 -1.23 29.40 19.48
C VAL A 91 -0.14 29.18 20.52
N ILE A 92 0.86 28.34 20.22
CA ILE A 92 1.99 28.04 21.12
C ILE A 92 2.78 29.32 21.40
N CYS A 93 3.17 30.06 20.36
CA CYS A 93 3.87 31.33 20.47
C CYS A 93 3.09 32.35 21.32
N ARG A 94 1.76 32.39 21.17
CA ARG A 94 0.90 33.27 21.97
C ARG A 94 0.79 32.84 23.42
N LEU A 95 0.74 31.53 23.72
CA LEU A 95 0.81 31.02 25.10
C LEU A 95 2.13 31.39 25.75
N ILE A 96 3.25 31.19 25.05
CA ILE A 96 4.59 31.57 25.51
C ILE A 96 4.62 33.07 25.80
N ASN A 97 4.17 33.91 24.86
CA ASN A 97 4.09 35.35 25.05
C ASN A 97 3.28 35.73 26.31
N PHE A 98 2.09 35.15 26.48
CA PHE A 98 1.25 35.40 27.66
C PHE A 98 1.92 34.97 28.97
N ALA A 99 2.58 33.82 29.00
CA ALA A 99 3.32 33.35 30.16
C ALA A 99 4.51 34.28 30.50
N LEU A 100 5.26 34.71 29.48
CA LEU A 100 6.43 35.57 29.63
C LEU A 100 6.04 36.99 30.07
N ARG A 101 4.95 37.56 29.57
CA ARG A 101 4.43 38.87 30.05
C ARG A 101 4.06 38.84 31.53
N ILE A 102 3.40 37.76 31.98
CA ILE A 102 3.05 37.59 33.40
C ILE A 102 4.31 37.45 34.25
N ARG A 103 5.36 36.80 33.72
CA ARG A 103 6.66 36.65 34.39
C ARG A 103 7.45 37.96 34.46
N LEU A 104 7.48 38.73 33.39
CA LEU A 104 8.19 40.03 33.30
C LEU A 104 7.65 41.07 34.30
N ARG A 105 6.39 40.93 34.74
CA ARG A 105 5.82 41.76 35.81
C ARG A 105 6.34 41.39 37.21
N LYS A 106 6.79 40.15 37.42
CA LYS A 106 7.17 39.63 38.74
C LYS A 106 8.68 39.58 38.96
N ALA A 107 9.47 39.52 37.90
CA ALA A 107 10.91 39.35 37.96
C ALA A 107 11.65 40.34 37.05
N SER A 108 12.83 40.76 37.47
CA SER A 108 13.79 41.49 36.65
C SER A 108 14.52 40.52 35.71
N VAL A 109 14.78 40.97 34.48
CA VAL A 109 15.32 40.16 33.38
C VAL A 109 16.39 40.96 32.65
N THR A 110 17.47 40.31 32.21
CA THR A 110 18.51 40.97 31.39
C THR A 110 18.04 41.17 29.95
N LEU A 111 18.61 42.14 29.25
CA LEU A 111 18.21 42.48 27.89
C LEU A 111 18.45 41.33 26.89
N ASP A 112 19.51 40.54 27.09
CA ASP A 112 19.75 39.30 26.34
C ASP A 112 18.64 38.26 26.54
N ILE A 113 18.19 38.05 27.77
CA ILE A 113 17.12 37.10 28.07
C ILE A 113 15.79 37.63 27.48
N LEU A 114 15.55 38.94 27.53
CA LEU A 114 14.38 39.53 26.89
C LEU A 114 14.41 39.35 25.37
N ARG A 115 15.57 39.49 24.72
CA ARG A 115 15.75 39.19 23.29
C ARG A 115 15.43 37.72 22.98
N THR A 116 15.95 36.78 23.77
CA THR A 116 15.61 35.36 23.60
C THR A 116 14.12 35.06 23.77
N TRP A 117 13.44 35.80 24.66
CA TRP A 117 12.01 35.67 24.89
C TRP A 117 11.19 36.20 23.71
N VAL A 118 11.68 37.24 23.04
CA VAL A 118 11.13 37.73 21.76
C VAL A 118 11.28 36.64 20.71
N ASP A 119 12.47 36.09 20.53
CA ASP A 119 12.79 35.09 19.49
C ASP A 119 12.16 33.71 19.74
N MET A 120 11.80 33.38 20.99
CA MET A 120 10.99 32.19 21.28
C MET A 120 9.49 32.42 21.03
N SER A 121 9.02 33.68 21.09
CA SER A 121 7.62 34.03 20.90
C SER A 121 7.25 34.43 19.47
N ILE A 122 8.25 34.65 18.61
CA ILE A 122 8.14 34.75 17.17
C ILE A 122 9.16 33.74 16.62
N PRO A 123 8.76 32.67 15.92
CA PRO A 123 9.68 31.62 15.47
C PRO A 123 10.62 32.16 14.38
N ARG A 124 11.67 32.85 14.81
CA ARG A 124 12.69 33.52 14.00
C ARG A 124 14.06 33.09 14.51
N VAL A 125 14.98 32.83 13.59
CA VAL A 125 16.37 32.54 13.93
C VAL A 125 17.15 33.84 13.83
N ASP A 126 17.57 34.34 14.99
CA ASP A 126 18.55 35.42 15.08
C ASP A 126 19.93 34.81 15.33
N TRP A 127 20.88 35.12 14.44
CA TRP A 127 22.24 34.57 14.46
C TRP A 127 23.18 35.30 15.43
N ASP A 128 22.71 36.40 16.01
CA ASP A 128 23.47 37.29 16.90
C ASP A 128 23.37 36.88 18.38
N LEU A 129 22.69 35.76 18.68
CA LEU A 129 22.50 35.33 20.08
C LEU A 129 23.67 34.51 20.63
N PRO A 130 23.90 34.58 21.95
CA PRO A 130 24.82 33.67 22.64
C PRO A 130 24.49 32.21 22.36
N LEU A 131 25.51 31.37 22.12
CA LEU A 131 25.34 29.93 21.82
C LEU A 131 24.41 29.22 22.82
N ARG A 132 24.47 29.58 24.10
CA ARG A 132 23.61 29.04 25.17
C ARG A 132 22.10 29.27 24.94
N PHE A 133 21.73 30.34 24.25
CA PHE A 133 20.34 30.67 23.94
C PHE A 133 19.98 30.39 22.48
N PHE A 134 20.98 30.31 21.60
CA PHE A 134 20.81 29.92 20.22
C PHE A 134 20.23 28.50 20.08
N PHE A 135 20.77 27.50 20.79
CA PHE A 135 20.27 26.12 20.68
C PHE A 135 18.80 25.94 21.11
N PRO A 136 18.33 26.53 22.23
CA PRO A 136 16.90 26.54 22.57
C PRO A 136 16.00 27.21 21.53
N VAL A 137 16.40 28.37 20.99
CA VAL A 137 15.62 29.08 19.96
C VAL A 137 15.56 28.26 18.67
N LEU A 138 16.69 27.70 18.24
CA LEU A 138 16.77 26.80 17.09
C LEU A 138 15.87 25.57 17.27
N MET A 139 15.85 24.98 18.46
CA MET A 139 14.96 23.86 18.79
C MET A 139 13.49 24.26 18.71
N VAL A 140 13.10 25.45 19.20
CA VAL A 140 11.72 25.97 19.08
C VAL A 140 11.34 26.16 17.61
N VAL A 141 12.25 26.70 16.79
CA VAL A 141 12.04 26.85 15.34
C VAL A 141 11.88 25.49 14.65
N PHE A 142 12.71 24.50 14.96
CA PHE A 142 12.54 23.14 14.42
C PHE A 142 11.23 22.48 14.87
N LEU A 143 10.88 22.61 16.15
CA LEU A 143 9.61 22.10 16.69
C LEU A 143 8.40 22.78 16.04
N SER A 144 8.54 24.03 15.57
CA SER A 144 7.48 24.73 14.85
C SER A 144 7.17 24.15 13.46
N LEU A 145 8.11 23.39 12.87
CA LEU A 145 7.91 22.69 11.59
C LEU A 145 7.16 21.35 11.75
N VAL A 146 7.23 20.75 12.95
CA VAL A 146 6.62 19.44 13.24
C VAL A 146 5.10 19.43 13.00
N PRO A 147 4.31 20.42 13.49
CA PRO A 147 2.87 20.47 13.20
C PRO A 147 2.53 20.44 11.71
N ALA A 148 3.27 21.18 10.88
CA ALA A 148 3.04 21.20 9.44
C ALA A 148 3.36 19.85 8.78
N ALA A 149 4.46 19.20 9.18
CA ALA A 149 4.82 17.87 8.69
C ALA A 149 3.77 16.80 9.08
N LEU A 150 3.29 16.83 10.33
CA LEU A 150 2.24 15.92 10.80
C LEU A 150 0.92 16.13 10.05
N TRP A 151 0.52 17.39 9.81
CA TRP A 151 -0.66 17.70 9.00
C TRP A 151 -0.52 17.19 7.57
N ALA A 152 0.65 17.36 6.93
CA ALA A 152 0.90 16.85 5.59
C ALA A 152 0.73 15.33 5.55
N GLY A 153 1.34 14.59 6.49
CA GLY A 153 1.21 13.14 6.59
C GLY A 153 -0.21 12.65 6.91
N SER A 154 -1.01 13.44 7.62
CA SER A 154 -2.40 13.11 7.99
C SER A 154 -3.44 13.41 6.91
N ILE A 155 -3.15 14.27 5.94
CA ILE A 155 -4.07 14.65 4.86
C ILE A 155 -3.66 14.02 3.52
N THR A 156 -2.40 13.64 3.34
CA THR A 156 -1.89 13.09 2.07
C THR A 156 -2.74 11.90 1.60
N PRO A 157 -3.31 11.96 0.39
CA PRO A 157 -4.12 10.86 -0.12
C PRO A 157 -3.24 9.66 -0.49
N LEU A 158 -3.68 8.48 -0.09
CA LEU A 158 -3.03 7.20 -0.35
C LEU A 158 -3.99 6.30 -1.13
N ILE A 159 -3.44 5.54 -2.06
CA ILE A 159 -4.20 4.54 -2.82
C ILE A 159 -4.53 3.37 -1.89
N ALA A 160 -5.80 3.04 -1.82
CA ALA A 160 -6.31 1.92 -1.05
C ALA A 160 -7.41 1.20 -1.83
N ARG A 161 -7.98 0.15 -1.21
CA ARG A 161 -9.08 -0.64 -1.79
C ARG A 161 -10.29 -0.60 -0.88
N THR A 162 -11.45 -0.35 -1.46
CA THR A 162 -12.74 -0.50 -0.77
C THR A 162 -13.54 -1.65 -1.39
N ARG A 163 -14.52 -2.16 -0.64
CA ARG A 163 -15.35 -3.29 -1.05
C ARG A 163 -16.73 -2.80 -1.49
N THR A 164 -17.16 -3.29 -2.64
CA THR A 164 -18.50 -3.06 -3.19
C THR A 164 -19.08 -4.41 -3.62
N SER A 165 -20.40 -4.51 -3.72
CA SER A 165 -21.07 -5.70 -4.26
C SER A 165 -21.30 -5.53 -5.76
N GLY A 166 -21.00 -6.57 -6.52
CA GLY A 166 -21.38 -6.69 -7.93
C GLY A 166 -22.16 -7.98 -8.16
N THR A 167 -22.89 -8.06 -9.27
CA THR A 167 -23.59 -9.27 -9.70
C THR A 167 -22.83 -9.92 -10.84
N LEU A 168 -22.68 -11.24 -10.78
CA LEU A 168 -22.03 -12.06 -11.82
C LEU A 168 -22.98 -13.18 -12.25
N LEU A 169 -22.95 -13.55 -13.53
CA LEU A 169 -23.73 -14.69 -14.04
C LEU A 169 -22.82 -15.92 -14.14
N LEU A 170 -23.15 -16.96 -13.37
CA LEU A 170 -22.45 -18.24 -13.31
C LEU A 170 -23.13 -19.27 -14.21
N PRO A 171 -22.40 -20.26 -14.76
CA PRO A 171 -23.02 -21.36 -15.50
C PRO A 171 -23.98 -22.14 -14.59
N SER A 172 -25.17 -22.46 -15.10
CA SER A 172 -26.09 -23.37 -14.40
C SER A 172 -25.95 -24.79 -14.95
N TYR A 173 -26.06 -25.78 -14.06
CA TYR A 173 -26.02 -27.21 -14.38
C TYR A 173 -27.36 -27.91 -14.09
N GLU A 174 -28.43 -27.15 -13.86
CA GLU A 174 -29.79 -27.70 -13.73
C GLU A 174 -30.25 -28.37 -15.03
N ASP A 175 -29.87 -27.78 -16.19
CA ASP A 175 -30.07 -28.37 -17.51
C ASP A 175 -28.72 -28.64 -18.20
N VAL A 176 -28.41 -29.92 -18.39
CA VAL A 176 -27.19 -30.41 -19.07
C VAL A 176 -27.50 -31.11 -20.39
N SER A 177 -28.69 -30.90 -20.97
CA SER A 177 -29.15 -31.57 -22.20
C SER A 177 -28.24 -31.35 -23.41
N LEU A 178 -27.52 -30.23 -23.44
CA LEU A 178 -26.57 -29.88 -24.49
C LEU A 178 -25.17 -30.51 -24.29
N ILE A 179 -24.84 -30.93 -23.06
CA ILE A 179 -23.60 -31.63 -22.73
C ILE A 179 -23.83 -33.12 -22.99
N LYS A 180 -23.51 -33.54 -24.20
CA LYS A 180 -23.62 -34.93 -24.65
C LYS A 180 -22.44 -35.29 -25.53
N GLU A 181 -22.26 -36.58 -25.74
CA GLU A 181 -21.29 -37.05 -26.73
C GLU A 181 -21.76 -36.64 -28.13
N TYR A 182 -20.89 -35.94 -28.86
CA TYR A 182 -21.14 -35.60 -30.25
C TYR A 182 -20.31 -36.54 -31.13
N PRO A 183 -20.94 -37.24 -32.08
CA PRO A 183 -20.22 -38.15 -32.95
C PRO A 183 -19.27 -37.33 -33.85
N MET A 184 -18.14 -37.95 -34.22
CA MET A 184 -17.16 -37.42 -35.16
C MET A 184 -17.67 -37.47 -36.62
N GLU A 185 -18.89 -36.98 -36.85
CA GLU A 185 -19.48 -36.89 -38.18
C GLU A 185 -19.63 -35.43 -38.60
N ILE A 186 -19.45 -35.19 -39.90
CA ILE A 186 -19.66 -33.88 -40.49
C ILE A 186 -21.07 -33.39 -40.17
N GLY A 187 -21.18 -32.20 -39.58
CA GLY A 187 -22.46 -31.58 -39.24
C GLY A 187 -23.12 -32.08 -37.95
N LYS A 188 -22.53 -33.06 -37.24
CA LYS A 188 -23.06 -33.58 -35.96
C LYS A 188 -22.29 -33.11 -34.72
N GLN A 189 -21.45 -32.08 -34.84
CA GLN A 189 -20.55 -31.59 -33.77
C GLN A 189 -21.25 -30.77 -32.67
N GLY A 190 -22.58 -30.65 -32.72
CA GLY A 190 -23.35 -29.91 -31.73
C GLY A 190 -23.38 -28.39 -31.91
N PRO A 191 -24.13 -27.69 -31.05
CA PRO A 191 -24.25 -26.25 -31.12
C PRO A 191 -22.93 -25.57 -30.69
N SER A 192 -22.52 -24.59 -31.47
CA SER A 192 -21.33 -23.78 -31.21
C SER A 192 -21.60 -22.31 -31.55
N LEU A 193 -20.83 -21.42 -30.93
CA LEU A 193 -20.92 -19.97 -31.14
C LEU A 193 -19.52 -19.37 -31.25
N ARG A 194 -19.28 -18.64 -32.34
CA ARG A 194 -18.08 -17.82 -32.51
C ARG A 194 -18.45 -16.34 -32.41
N ASN A 195 -17.77 -15.59 -31.54
CA ASN A 195 -17.93 -14.16 -31.41
C ASN A 195 -16.59 -13.48 -31.06
N GLN A 196 -16.60 -12.18 -30.77
CA GLN A 196 -15.39 -11.43 -30.40
C GLN A 196 -14.73 -11.95 -29.12
N LYS A 197 -15.50 -12.53 -28.20
CA LYS A 197 -15.01 -13.08 -26.94
C LYS A 197 -14.39 -14.46 -27.07
N GLY A 198 -14.58 -15.16 -28.20
CA GLY A 198 -13.97 -16.46 -28.43
C GLY A 198 -14.86 -17.42 -29.21
N PHE A 199 -14.52 -18.70 -29.13
CA PHE A 199 -15.25 -19.79 -29.75
C PHE A 199 -15.71 -20.79 -28.67
N PHE A 200 -17.02 -20.97 -28.57
CA PHE A 200 -17.68 -21.75 -27.52
C PHE A 200 -18.41 -22.94 -28.15
N THR A 201 -18.29 -24.11 -27.55
CA THR A 201 -18.77 -25.37 -28.13
C THR A 201 -19.03 -26.43 -27.07
N TYR A 202 -20.07 -27.23 -27.28
CA TYR A 202 -20.31 -28.44 -26.48
C TYR A 202 -19.54 -29.67 -26.96
N SER A 203 -18.67 -29.54 -27.97
CA SER A 203 -17.80 -30.61 -28.46
C SER A 203 -16.32 -30.21 -28.37
N PRO A 204 -15.79 -29.98 -27.14
CA PRO A 204 -14.43 -29.48 -26.95
C PRO A 204 -13.36 -30.41 -27.52
N GLY A 205 -13.56 -31.73 -27.43
CA GLY A 205 -12.60 -32.72 -27.93
C GLY A 205 -12.36 -32.68 -29.44
N ILE A 206 -13.30 -32.11 -30.21
CA ILE A 206 -13.17 -32.02 -31.68
C ILE A 206 -12.82 -30.61 -32.12
N GLN A 207 -13.47 -29.59 -31.54
CA GLN A 207 -13.34 -28.22 -32.06
C GLN A 207 -12.34 -27.36 -31.29
N GLN A 208 -11.77 -27.84 -30.17
CA GLN A 208 -10.77 -27.14 -29.35
C GLN A 208 -9.48 -27.97 -29.16
N ILE A 209 -9.23 -28.89 -30.09
CA ILE A 209 -8.08 -29.81 -30.08
C ILE A 209 -6.74 -29.11 -29.83
N GLY A 210 -6.45 -28.03 -30.57
CA GLY A 210 -5.16 -27.34 -30.45
C GLY A 210 -4.92 -26.75 -29.05
N ASN A 211 -5.96 -26.20 -28.44
CA ASN A 211 -5.89 -25.65 -27.08
C ASN A 211 -5.69 -26.78 -26.05
N LEU A 212 -6.40 -27.90 -26.21
CA LEU A 212 -6.25 -29.08 -25.35
C LEU A 212 -4.86 -29.71 -25.45
N LEU A 213 -4.30 -29.84 -26.65
CA LEU A 213 -2.92 -30.31 -26.86
C LEU A 213 -1.90 -29.36 -26.22
N SER A 214 -2.11 -28.06 -26.32
CA SER A 214 -1.26 -27.06 -25.67
C SER A 214 -1.33 -27.15 -24.13
N SER A 215 -2.51 -27.44 -23.58
CA SER A 215 -2.68 -27.64 -22.13
C SER A 215 -2.01 -28.93 -21.67
N ALA A 216 -2.22 -30.04 -22.40
CA ALA A 216 -1.57 -31.32 -22.12
C ALA A 216 -0.05 -31.19 -22.09
N SER A 217 0.55 -30.57 -23.12
CA SER A 217 2.01 -30.45 -23.25
C SER A 217 2.66 -29.52 -22.22
N SER A 218 1.95 -28.49 -21.76
CA SER A 218 2.48 -27.50 -20.82
C SER A 218 2.18 -27.80 -19.35
N ALA A 219 1.36 -28.80 -19.05
CA ALA A 219 0.84 -29.08 -17.70
C ALA A 219 1.92 -29.21 -16.60
N SER A 220 3.13 -29.65 -16.95
CA SER A 220 4.24 -29.86 -16.01
C SER A 220 5.34 -28.79 -16.08
N SER A 221 5.02 -27.53 -16.42
CA SER A 221 6.02 -26.46 -16.64
C SER A 221 6.98 -26.20 -15.47
N ALA A 222 8.25 -25.89 -15.76
CA ALA A 222 9.30 -25.56 -14.79
C ALA A 222 9.12 -24.17 -14.14
N GLY A 223 8.66 -24.11 -12.88
CA GLY A 223 8.64 -22.88 -12.08
C GLY A 223 7.45 -22.75 -11.12
N THR A 224 7.41 -21.62 -10.39
CA THR A 224 6.29 -21.27 -9.49
C THR A 224 4.94 -21.32 -10.22
N ARG A 225 3.94 -21.99 -9.62
CA ARG A 225 2.52 -22.11 -10.04
C ARG A 225 2.27 -21.92 -11.55
N TYR A 226 2.12 -23.03 -12.28
CA TYR A 226 1.67 -23.14 -13.68
C TYR A 226 0.70 -22.02 -14.08
N VAL A 227 1.03 -21.26 -15.14
CA VAL A 227 0.15 -20.22 -15.70
C VAL A 227 -0.27 -20.65 -17.08
N HIS A 228 -1.58 -20.67 -17.35
CA HIS A 228 -2.13 -21.06 -18.65
C HIS A 228 -3.29 -20.16 -19.07
N PRO A 229 -3.43 -19.86 -20.36
CA PRO A 229 -4.50 -19.01 -20.84
C PRO A 229 -5.86 -19.72 -20.71
N LYS A 230 -6.90 -18.94 -20.41
CA LYS A 230 -8.28 -19.39 -20.57
C LYS A 230 -8.58 -19.57 -22.07
N PHE A 231 -9.34 -20.60 -22.43
CA PHE A 231 -9.63 -20.94 -23.83
C PHE A 231 -10.71 -20.05 -24.46
N ASP A 232 -10.47 -18.75 -24.46
CA ASP A 232 -11.28 -17.74 -25.12
C ASP A 232 -10.40 -16.53 -25.49
N ASN A 233 -11.00 -15.48 -26.05
CA ASN A 233 -10.28 -14.27 -26.46
C ASN A 233 -10.33 -13.17 -25.39
N THR A 234 -10.64 -13.50 -24.13
CA THR A 234 -10.72 -12.50 -23.04
C THR A 234 -9.35 -12.11 -22.48
N GLN A 235 -8.28 -12.81 -22.90
CA GLN A 235 -6.88 -12.62 -22.46
C GLN A 235 -6.60 -12.97 -21.00
N PHE A 236 -7.59 -13.47 -20.25
CA PHE A 236 -7.38 -13.94 -18.89
C PHE A 236 -6.57 -15.23 -18.86
N SER A 237 -5.71 -15.36 -17.86
CA SER A 237 -4.93 -16.56 -17.59
C SER A 237 -5.16 -17.09 -16.20
N TYR A 238 -5.21 -18.41 -16.04
CA TYR A 238 -5.23 -19.06 -14.74
C TYR A 238 -3.83 -19.11 -14.17
N ARG A 239 -3.71 -18.86 -12.87
CA ARG A 239 -2.49 -19.07 -12.10
C ARG A 239 -2.70 -20.22 -11.12
N GLY A 240 -2.14 -21.37 -11.46
CA GLY A 240 -2.42 -22.67 -10.87
C GLY A 240 -3.47 -23.41 -11.69
N ARG A 241 -4.17 -24.35 -11.05
CA ARG A 241 -5.24 -25.13 -11.68
C ARG A 241 -6.53 -24.32 -11.77
N SER A 242 -7.30 -24.52 -12.85
CA SER A 242 -8.65 -23.95 -13.00
C SER A 242 -9.72 -24.76 -12.26
N TYR A 243 -9.50 -26.06 -12.01
CA TYR A 243 -10.46 -26.98 -11.39
C TYR A 243 -11.83 -27.01 -12.11
N GLY A 244 -11.88 -26.65 -13.39
CA GLY A 244 -13.12 -26.59 -14.14
C GLY A 244 -14.02 -25.39 -13.87
N VAL A 245 -13.55 -24.38 -13.12
CA VAL A 245 -14.32 -23.17 -12.77
C VAL A 245 -13.62 -21.90 -13.26
N GLY A 246 -14.29 -20.75 -13.22
CA GLY A 246 -13.74 -19.47 -13.70
C GLY A 246 -14.21 -19.08 -15.11
N ALA A 247 -15.16 -19.83 -15.69
CA ALA A 247 -15.72 -19.52 -17.01
C ALA A 247 -16.37 -18.11 -17.13
N PRO A 248 -17.08 -17.58 -16.11
CA PRO A 248 -17.70 -16.25 -16.18
C PRO A 248 -16.73 -15.07 -16.43
N VAL A 249 -15.47 -15.21 -16.02
CA VAL A 249 -14.48 -14.13 -16.04
C VAL A 249 -14.23 -13.65 -17.47
N GLY A 250 -14.38 -12.34 -17.73
CA GLY A 250 -14.31 -11.74 -19.07
C GLY A 250 -15.51 -12.03 -19.98
N LEU A 251 -16.40 -12.97 -19.63
CA LEU A 251 -17.59 -13.32 -20.41
C LEU A 251 -18.84 -12.59 -19.91
N THR A 252 -19.18 -12.73 -18.63
CA THR A 252 -20.42 -12.20 -18.05
C THR A 252 -20.16 -11.13 -16.99
N ASP A 253 -18.91 -10.76 -16.76
CA ASP A 253 -18.49 -9.78 -15.75
C ASP A 253 -18.50 -8.32 -16.22
N ILE A 254 -19.13 -8.01 -17.36
CA ILE A 254 -19.10 -6.69 -18.02
C ILE A 254 -19.43 -5.54 -17.07
N LEU A 255 -20.40 -5.71 -16.17
CA LEU A 255 -20.79 -4.68 -15.20
C LEU A 255 -19.67 -4.35 -14.20
N ILE A 256 -18.77 -5.30 -13.95
CA ILE A 256 -17.63 -5.16 -13.06
C ILE A 256 -16.41 -4.70 -13.86
N SER A 257 -16.11 -5.35 -14.99
CA SER A 257 -14.93 -5.07 -15.81
C SER A 257 -15.00 -3.74 -16.58
N SER A 258 -16.20 -3.22 -16.85
CA SER A 258 -16.38 -1.87 -17.43
C SER A 258 -16.08 -0.74 -16.43
N ASN A 259 -16.00 -1.03 -15.13
CA ASN A 259 -15.63 -0.04 -14.14
C ASN A 259 -14.10 0.11 -14.08
N ASN A 260 -13.57 1.21 -14.64
CA ASN A 260 -12.14 1.52 -14.63
C ASN A 260 -11.51 1.64 -13.22
N GLN A 261 -12.32 1.73 -12.17
CA GLN A 261 -11.86 1.75 -10.79
C GLN A 261 -11.81 0.35 -10.16
N ALA A 262 -12.37 -0.68 -10.79
CA ALA A 262 -12.33 -2.04 -10.28
C ALA A 262 -10.91 -2.61 -10.39
N ALA A 263 -10.34 -3.00 -9.23
CA ALA A 263 -9.05 -3.67 -9.16
C ALA A 263 -9.18 -5.17 -9.43
N GLY A 264 -10.31 -5.75 -9.02
CA GLY A 264 -10.55 -7.18 -9.06
C GLY A 264 -11.80 -7.57 -8.29
N TYR A 265 -12.19 -8.83 -8.35
CA TYR A 265 -13.36 -9.32 -7.64
C TYR A 265 -13.20 -10.77 -7.21
N ILE A 266 -13.99 -11.16 -6.22
CA ILE A 266 -13.99 -12.51 -5.65
C ILE A 266 -15.42 -13.03 -5.61
N TYR A 267 -15.61 -14.26 -6.07
CA TYR A 267 -16.90 -14.93 -6.04
C TYR A 267 -16.71 -16.43 -5.76
N GLN A 268 -17.82 -17.12 -5.58
CA GLN A 268 -17.83 -18.57 -5.35
C GLN A 268 -18.52 -19.27 -6.50
N GLU A 269 -17.94 -20.38 -6.94
CA GLU A 269 -18.43 -21.18 -8.06
C GLU A 269 -18.40 -22.66 -7.67
N GLU A 270 -19.45 -23.40 -8.00
CA GLU A 270 -19.50 -24.85 -7.82
C GLU A 270 -18.80 -25.54 -9.00
N GLY A 271 -17.99 -26.54 -8.71
CA GLY A 271 -17.27 -27.30 -9.73
C GLY A 271 -16.83 -28.67 -9.24
N TYR A 272 -16.04 -29.37 -10.04
CA TYR A 272 -15.47 -30.66 -9.66
C TYR A 272 -13.99 -30.54 -9.37
N LEU A 273 -13.59 -30.92 -8.15
CA LEU A 273 -12.20 -31.19 -7.88
C LEU A 273 -11.83 -32.50 -8.58
N THR A 274 -11.16 -32.38 -9.73
CA THR A 274 -10.65 -33.53 -10.47
C THR A 274 -9.36 -34.03 -9.83
N ASN A 275 -9.37 -35.30 -9.44
CA ASN A 275 -8.19 -36.00 -8.96
C ASN A 275 -7.90 -37.17 -9.89
N VAL A 276 -6.72 -37.15 -10.51
CA VAL A 276 -6.29 -38.17 -11.46
C VAL A 276 -5.19 -38.98 -10.82
N THR A 277 -5.30 -40.30 -10.89
CA THR A 277 -4.25 -41.22 -10.42
C THR A 277 -3.95 -42.23 -11.51
N CYS A 278 -2.72 -42.20 -12.03
CA CYS A 278 -2.27 -43.11 -13.07
C CYS A 278 -1.36 -44.20 -12.53
N ILE A 279 -1.51 -45.42 -13.06
CA ILE A 279 -0.69 -46.59 -12.74
C ILE A 279 -0.27 -47.32 -14.03
N TYR A 280 0.82 -48.07 -13.96
CA TYR A 280 1.08 -49.13 -14.94
C TYR A 280 0.35 -50.40 -14.51
N ASN A 281 -0.56 -50.87 -15.37
CA ASN A 281 -1.30 -52.10 -15.12
C ASN A 281 -0.90 -53.16 -16.15
N SER A 282 0.07 -53.99 -15.79
CA SER A 282 0.56 -55.06 -16.67
C SER A 282 -0.50 -56.12 -17.01
N THR A 283 -1.56 -56.20 -16.22
CA THR A 283 -2.69 -57.12 -16.39
C THR A 283 -3.89 -56.50 -17.12
N THR A 284 -3.73 -55.30 -17.70
CA THR A 284 -4.79 -54.66 -18.49
C THR A 284 -5.18 -55.51 -19.71
N ASP A 285 -6.48 -55.66 -19.93
CA ASP A 285 -7.05 -56.34 -21.10
C ASP A 285 -7.13 -55.40 -22.32
N PHE A 286 -7.07 -54.07 -22.10
CA PHE A 286 -7.09 -53.07 -23.17
C PHE A 286 -5.74 -53.02 -23.89
N LEU A 287 -5.70 -53.54 -25.12
CA LEU A 287 -4.48 -53.75 -25.91
C LEU A 287 -4.63 -53.25 -27.35
N LEU A 288 -3.52 -52.78 -27.92
CA LEU A 288 -3.40 -52.48 -29.34
C LEU A 288 -3.15 -53.77 -30.14
N SER A 289 -3.94 -53.98 -31.19
CA SER A 289 -3.91 -55.15 -32.05
C SER A 289 -4.05 -54.75 -33.51
N GLY A 290 -3.61 -55.60 -34.42
CA GLY A 290 -3.75 -55.40 -35.87
C GLY A 290 -2.46 -55.56 -36.65
N PRO A 291 -2.45 -55.11 -37.92
CA PRO A 291 -3.53 -54.39 -38.60
C PRO A 291 -4.80 -55.24 -38.83
N VAL A 292 -5.98 -54.64 -38.67
CA VAL A 292 -7.30 -55.23 -38.98
C VAL A 292 -7.65 -55.06 -40.46
N ASN A 293 -7.20 -53.95 -41.06
CA ASN A 293 -7.23 -53.67 -42.49
C ASN A 293 -5.95 -52.89 -42.85
N GLU A 294 -5.66 -52.66 -44.13
CA GLU A 294 -4.52 -51.86 -44.56
C GLU A 294 -4.52 -50.49 -43.83
N TRP A 295 -3.47 -50.25 -43.06
CA TRP A 295 -3.27 -49.07 -42.20
C TRP A 295 -4.27 -48.86 -41.06
N ILE A 296 -5.11 -49.84 -40.71
CA ILE A 296 -6.07 -49.74 -39.60
C ILE A 296 -5.69 -50.70 -38.48
N TYR A 297 -5.49 -50.16 -37.28
CA TYR A 297 -5.20 -50.89 -36.05
C TYR A 297 -6.36 -50.76 -35.07
N ALA A 298 -6.64 -51.79 -34.28
CA ALA A 298 -7.70 -51.77 -33.29
C ALA A 298 -7.13 -51.76 -31.88
N ALA A 299 -7.55 -50.82 -31.05
CA ALA A 299 -7.37 -50.90 -29.61
C ALA A 299 -8.65 -51.45 -29.00
N SER A 300 -8.55 -52.57 -28.27
CA SER A 300 -9.72 -53.21 -27.69
C SER A 300 -9.44 -53.92 -26.39
N GLY A 301 -10.45 -54.04 -25.54
CA GLY A 301 -10.40 -54.80 -24.29
C GLY A 301 -11.24 -54.18 -23.19
N ARG A 302 -11.36 -54.86 -22.04
CA ARG A 302 -12.16 -54.38 -20.91
C ARG A 302 -11.36 -53.46 -19.98
N LEU A 303 -12.00 -52.38 -19.54
CA LEU A 303 -11.55 -51.55 -18.42
C LEU A 303 -12.28 -51.98 -17.14
N PRO A 304 -11.79 -51.61 -15.94
CA PRO A 304 -12.45 -52.03 -14.70
C PRO A 304 -13.88 -51.53 -14.50
N ASP A 305 -14.28 -50.48 -15.22
CA ASP A 305 -15.65 -49.94 -15.23
C ASP A 305 -16.47 -50.36 -16.47
N SER A 306 -15.94 -51.22 -17.34
CA SER A 306 -16.66 -51.77 -18.50
C SER A 306 -17.79 -52.70 -18.07
N VAL A 307 -19.04 -52.33 -18.37
CA VAL A 307 -20.25 -53.08 -18.01
C VAL A 307 -20.86 -53.81 -19.21
N ASP A 308 -20.97 -53.14 -20.36
CA ASP A 308 -21.77 -53.62 -21.51
C ASP A 308 -20.94 -54.26 -22.65
N GLY A 309 -19.63 -54.39 -22.46
CA GLY A 309 -18.73 -55.00 -23.46
C GLY A 309 -17.29 -54.55 -23.30
N PRO A 310 -16.36 -55.10 -24.10
CA PRO A 310 -15.03 -54.52 -24.24
C PRO A 310 -15.13 -53.16 -24.95
N GLU A 311 -14.26 -52.23 -24.58
CA GLU A 311 -14.08 -51.00 -25.34
C GLU A 311 -13.37 -51.34 -26.66
N TYR A 312 -13.69 -50.62 -27.73
CA TYR A 312 -13.15 -50.86 -29.06
C TYR A 312 -13.07 -49.56 -29.86
N SER A 313 -11.90 -49.24 -30.39
CA SER A 313 -11.72 -48.10 -31.30
C SER A 313 -10.67 -48.43 -32.38
N ASN A 314 -10.87 -47.90 -33.59
CA ASN A 314 -9.97 -48.08 -34.73
C ASN A 314 -9.08 -46.85 -34.91
N TYR A 315 -7.80 -47.06 -35.21
CA TYR A 315 -6.79 -46.04 -35.40
C TYR A 315 -6.11 -46.22 -36.76
N ILE A 316 -5.82 -45.11 -37.45
CA ILE A 316 -5.10 -45.13 -38.72
C ILE A 316 -3.61 -44.98 -38.44
N GLY A 317 -2.78 -45.82 -39.05
CA GLY A 317 -1.32 -45.75 -38.93
C GLY A 317 -0.62 -46.50 -40.06
N HIS A 318 0.49 -45.98 -40.55
CA HIS A 318 1.37 -46.67 -41.50
C HIS A 318 1.87 -47.97 -40.88
N ASP A 319 2.26 -47.90 -39.61
CA ASP A 319 2.53 -49.05 -38.74
C ASP A 319 1.84 -48.87 -37.38
N GLY A 320 1.85 -49.92 -36.55
CA GLY A 320 1.30 -49.88 -35.20
C GLY A 320 2.23 -49.23 -34.18
N LYS A 321 3.40 -48.70 -34.59
CA LYS A 321 4.45 -48.25 -33.65
C LYS A 321 4.19 -46.85 -33.11
N ALA A 322 3.62 -45.98 -33.94
CA ALA A 322 3.39 -44.57 -33.60
C ALA A 322 1.96 -44.26 -33.12
N ILE A 323 1.21 -45.28 -32.66
CA ILE A 323 -0.17 -45.14 -32.20
C ILE A 323 -0.20 -45.00 -30.67
N VAL A 324 -0.99 -44.04 -30.18
CA VAL A 324 -1.40 -43.95 -28.77
C VAL A 324 -2.91 -43.95 -28.74
N ALA A 325 -3.48 -45.01 -28.18
CA ALA A 325 -4.91 -45.22 -28.10
C ALA A 325 -5.40 -45.07 -26.67
N MET A 326 -6.50 -44.33 -26.48
CA MET A 326 -7.17 -44.19 -25.19
C MET A 326 -8.54 -44.86 -25.26
N GLY A 327 -8.77 -45.83 -24.38
CA GLY A 327 -10.06 -46.45 -24.15
C GLY A 327 -10.72 -45.85 -22.93
N VAL A 328 -12.04 -45.66 -22.99
CA VAL A 328 -12.83 -45.12 -21.90
C VAL A 328 -14.14 -45.89 -21.80
N SER A 329 -14.56 -46.25 -20.59
CA SER A 329 -15.85 -46.89 -20.44
C SER A 329 -16.99 -45.89 -20.33
N TYR A 330 -18.00 -46.06 -21.19
CA TYR A 330 -19.24 -45.31 -21.14
C TYR A 330 -20.31 -46.04 -20.31
N SER A 331 -20.06 -46.20 -19.00
CA SER A 331 -21.00 -46.88 -18.09
C SER A 331 -21.81 -45.89 -17.24
N ASP A 332 -23.15 -46.03 -17.23
CA ASP A 332 -24.01 -45.28 -16.31
C ASP A 332 -23.95 -45.79 -14.87
N ARG A 333 -23.50 -47.03 -14.68
CA ARG A 333 -23.54 -47.71 -13.37
C ARG A 333 -22.27 -47.50 -12.55
N SER A 334 -21.14 -47.23 -13.20
CA SER A 334 -19.88 -47.03 -12.50
C SER A 334 -19.75 -45.58 -12.00
N PRO A 335 -19.53 -45.36 -10.69
CA PRO A 335 -19.22 -44.05 -10.16
C PRO A 335 -17.78 -43.60 -10.46
N ARG A 336 -16.87 -44.55 -10.74
CA ARG A 336 -15.46 -44.31 -11.05
C ARG A 336 -15.29 -44.25 -12.56
N ARG A 337 -14.35 -43.43 -13.03
CA ARG A 337 -14.05 -43.27 -14.45
C ARG A 337 -12.62 -43.69 -14.72
N TYR A 338 -12.41 -44.53 -15.71
CA TYR A 338 -11.08 -44.95 -16.12
C TYR A 338 -10.78 -44.53 -17.56
N VAL A 339 -9.52 -44.14 -17.78
CA VAL A 339 -8.91 -43.99 -19.09
C VAL A 339 -7.81 -45.04 -19.17
N GLY A 340 -7.98 -46.05 -20.02
CA GLY A 340 -6.93 -47.01 -20.35
C GLY A 340 -6.13 -46.52 -21.54
N ILE A 341 -4.81 -46.64 -21.51
CA ILE A 341 -3.94 -46.21 -22.59
C ILE A 341 -3.08 -47.39 -23.02
N THR A 342 -3.11 -47.68 -24.32
CA THR A 342 -2.23 -48.64 -24.98
C THR A 342 -1.47 -47.92 -26.09
N ALA A 343 -0.20 -48.24 -26.26
CA ALA A 343 0.67 -47.51 -27.16
C ALA A 343 1.64 -48.44 -27.91
N GLY A 344 2.03 -48.03 -29.10
CA GLY A 344 3.04 -48.69 -29.91
C GLY A 344 4.47 -48.44 -29.42
N GLU A 345 5.45 -49.07 -30.10
CA GLU A 345 6.88 -49.02 -29.74
C GLU A 345 7.43 -47.60 -29.59
N SER A 346 7.00 -46.64 -30.41
CA SER A 346 7.49 -45.25 -30.39
C SER A 346 7.06 -44.49 -29.13
N TYR A 347 6.01 -44.96 -28.45
CA TYR A 347 5.47 -44.39 -27.21
C TYR A 347 5.39 -45.47 -26.12
N ALA A 348 6.36 -46.40 -26.09
CA ALA A 348 6.34 -47.56 -25.21
C ALA A 348 6.22 -47.20 -23.71
N ASN A 349 6.68 -46.02 -23.31
CA ASN A 349 6.53 -45.47 -21.95
C ASN A 349 5.06 -45.24 -21.56
N LEU A 350 4.14 -45.03 -22.51
CA LEU A 350 2.71 -44.86 -22.23
C LEU A 350 1.94 -46.19 -22.26
N ASN A 351 2.57 -47.27 -22.71
CA ASN A 351 1.89 -48.55 -22.89
C ASN A 351 1.46 -49.17 -21.56
N ARG A 352 0.28 -49.80 -21.55
CA ARG A 352 -0.34 -50.41 -20.36
C ARG A 352 -0.50 -49.45 -19.19
N THR A 353 -0.77 -48.17 -19.47
CA THR A 353 -1.09 -47.20 -18.44
C THR A 353 -2.60 -47.12 -18.25
N GLN A 354 -3.01 -46.88 -17.01
CA GLN A 354 -4.41 -46.76 -16.64
C GLN A 354 -4.55 -45.60 -15.66
N CYS A 355 -5.42 -44.66 -15.98
CA CYS A 355 -5.68 -43.48 -15.16
C CYS A 355 -7.11 -43.52 -14.63
N GLU A 356 -7.25 -43.40 -13.32
CA GLU A 356 -8.52 -43.21 -12.66
C GLU A 356 -8.80 -41.72 -12.47
N LEU A 357 -9.99 -41.27 -12.86
CA LEU A 357 -10.47 -39.92 -12.67
C LEU A 357 -11.59 -39.92 -11.63
N SER A 358 -11.32 -39.27 -10.49
CA SER A 358 -12.31 -39.03 -9.44
C SER A 358 -12.75 -37.56 -9.48
N PHE A 359 -14.07 -37.34 -9.48
CA PHE A 359 -14.68 -36.02 -9.50
C PHE A 359 -15.40 -35.79 -8.17
N THR A 360 -14.89 -34.89 -7.33
CA THR A 360 -15.53 -34.53 -6.06
C THR A 360 -16.18 -33.14 -6.15
N PRO A 361 -17.52 -33.04 -6.02
CA PRO A 361 -18.21 -31.74 -6.04
C PRO A 361 -17.68 -30.82 -4.93
N THR A 362 -17.17 -29.66 -5.31
CA THR A 362 -16.50 -28.71 -4.42
C THR A 362 -16.90 -27.28 -4.76
N LEU A 363 -17.10 -26.46 -3.74
CA LEU A 363 -17.24 -25.02 -3.87
C LEU A 363 -15.86 -24.38 -3.93
N PHE A 364 -15.62 -23.56 -4.94
CA PHE A 364 -14.34 -22.88 -5.16
C PHE A 364 -14.47 -21.38 -4.89
N ASN A 365 -13.44 -20.81 -4.27
CA ASN A 365 -13.24 -19.37 -4.23
C ASN A 365 -12.43 -18.95 -5.46
N VAL A 366 -13.08 -18.21 -6.36
CA VAL A 366 -12.46 -17.67 -7.57
C VAL A 366 -12.08 -16.22 -7.29
N THR A 367 -10.81 -15.89 -7.51
CA THR A 367 -10.24 -14.57 -7.28
C THR A 367 -9.71 -14.03 -8.59
N VAL A 368 -10.20 -12.86 -9.00
CA VAL A 368 -9.92 -12.26 -10.31
C VAL A 368 -9.18 -10.94 -10.10
N ASP A 369 -8.03 -10.84 -10.75
CA ASP A 369 -7.26 -9.60 -10.85
C ASP A 369 -7.46 -9.01 -12.24
N LEU A 370 -8.19 -7.89 -12.31
CA LEU A 370 -8.49 -7.21 -13.57
C LEU A 370 -7.27 -6.48 -14.14
N SER A 371 -6.30 -6.12 -13.30
CA SER A 371 -5.11 -5.38 -13.73
C SER A 371 -4.07 -6.29 -14.39
N ASN A 372 -3.89 -7.49 -13.84
CA ASN A 372 -2.95 -8.49 -14.37
C ASN A 372 -3.63 -9.53 -15.27
N LEU A 373 -4.94 -9.44 -15.47
CA LEU A 373 -5.77 -10.40 -16.22
C LEU A 373 -5.56 -11.84 -15.73
N ASN A 374 -5.52 -12.02 -14.40
CA ASN A 374 -5.24 -13.31 -13.77
C ASN A 374 -6.42 -13.84 -12.98
N ILE A 375 -6.60 -15.17 -13.03
CA ILE A 375 -7.60 -15.92 -12.28
C ILE A 375 -6.88 -16.88 -11.34
N THR A 376 -7.22 -16.81 -10.07
CA THR A 376 -6.71 -17.74 -9.05
C THR A 376 -7.88 -18.47 -8.40
N VAL A 377 -7.84 -19.79 -8.47
CA VAL A 377 -8.90 -20.67 -7.95
C VAL A 377 -8.37 -21.42 -6.73
N SER A 378 -9.18 -21.49 -5.67
CA SER A 378 -8.87 -22.26 -4.47
C SER A 378 -10.09 -23.05 -3.99
N PRO A 379 -9.94 -24.34 -3.64
CA PRO A 379 -11.03 -25.13 -3.08
C PRO A 379 -11.42 -24.59 -1.71
N ALA A 380 -12.73 -24.50 -1.43
CA ALA A 380 -13.27 -24.03 -0.16
C ALA A 380 -13.91 -25.17 0.63
N ASN A 381 -15.10 -25.63 0.22
CA ASN A 381 -15.88 -26.64 0.95
C ASN A 381 -16.43 -27.69 -0.03
N ALA A 382 -16.60 -28.93 0.42
CA ALA A 382 -17.34 -29.95 -0.33
C ALA A 382 -18.83 -29.58 -0.38
N VAL A 383 -19.48 -29.83 -1.52
CA VAL A 383 -20.91 -29.55 -1.74
C VAL A 383 -21.65 -30.82 -2.16
N GLN A 384 -22.99 -30.76 -2.13
CA GLN A 384 -23.79 -31.80 -2.73
C GLN A 384 -23.54 -31.82 -4.24
N ASP A 385 -23.58 -33.02 -4.83
CA ASP A 385 -23.41 -33.19 -6.27
C ASP A 385 -24.50 -32.45 -7.04
N PHE A 386 -24.10 -31.40 -7.77
CA PHE A 386 -24.98 -30.58 -8.60
C PHE A 386 -25.33 -31.25 -9.94
N ASN A 387 -24.66 -32.36 -10.30
CA ASN A 387 -25.04 -33.19 -11.44
C ASN A 387 -25.06 -34.67 -11.02
N PRO A 388 -26.06 -35.11 -10.23
CA PRO A 388 -26.08 -36.44 -9.65
C PRO A 388 -26.19 -37.56 -10.69
N GLN A 389 -26.71 -37.27 -11.90
CA GLN A 389 -26.71 -38.19 -13.05
C GLN A 389 -25.32 -38.36 -13.68
N ARG A 390 -24.33 -37.55 -13.28
CA ARG A 390 -22.91 -37.60 -13.68
C ARG A 390 -22.69 -37.53 -15.19
N ASN A 391 -23.65 -36.95 -15.91
CA ASN A 391 -23.59 -36.85 -17.36
C ASN A 391 -22.40 -35.99 -17.79
N ILE A 392 -22.12 -34.89 -17.08
CA ILE A 392 -20.98 -34.00 -17.37
C ILE A 392 -19.66 -34.78 -17.29
N THR A 393 -19.44 -35.48 -16.18
CA THR A 393 -18.20 -36.23 -15.96
C THR A 393 -18.05 -37.36 -16.98
N ARG A 394 -19.14 -38.07 -17.30
CA ARG A 394 -19.13 -39.16 -18.29
C ARG A 394 -18.78 -38.63 -19.68
N THR A 395 -19.47 -37.59 -20.14
CA THR A 395 -19.23 -36.98 -21.45
C THR A 395 -17.83 -36.40 -21.55
N LEU A 396 -17.30 -35.83 -20.47
CA LEU A 396 -15.93 -35.34 -20.42
C LEU A 396 -14.92 -36.46 -20.61
N VAL A 397 -14.99 -37.55 -19.83
CA VAL A 397 -13.97 -38.61 -19.95
C VAL A 397 -14.03 -39.24 -21.35
N ARG A 398 -15.23 -39.37 -21.93
CA ARG A 398 -15.40 -39.85 -23.31
C ARG A 398 -14.65 -38.99 -24.35
N GLN A 399 -14.40 -37.70 -24.08
CA GLN A 399 -13.61 -36.87 -24.99
C GLN A 399 -12.16 -37.36 -25.14
N PHE A 400 -11.59 -38.06 -24.16
CA PHE A 400 -10.21 -38.57 -24.28
C PHE A 400 -10.08 -39.65 -25.35
N GLU A 401 -11.07 -40.54 -25.47
CA GLU A 401 -11.10 -41.52 -26.55
C GLU A 401 -11.21 -40.85 -27.91
N LEU A 402 -12.17 -39.92 -28.06
CA LEU A 402 -12.37 -39.15 -29.30
C LEU A 402 -11.09 -38.40 -29.70
N LEU A 403 -10.45 -37.71 -28.73
CA LEU A 403 -9.18 -37.03 -28.95
C LEU A 403 -8.10 -37.99 -29.42
N SER A 404 -7.94 -39.15 -28.79
CA SER A 404 -6.91 -40.11 -29.19
C SER A 404 -7.16 -40.65 -30.60
N ASN A 405 -8.42 -40.82 -30.99
CA ASN A 405 -8.81 -41.24 -32.33
C ASN A 405 -8.49 -40.17 -33.39
N ASP A 406 -8.95 -38.94 -33.15
CA ASP A 406 -8.78 -37.80 -34.06
C ASP A 406 -7.32 -37.33 -34.21
N LEU A 407 -6.51 -37.53 -33.17
CA LEU A 407 -5.13 -37.02 -33.11
C LEU A 407 -4.07 -38.04 -33.53
N THR A 408 -4.49 -39.23 -33.91
CA THR A 408 -3.59 -40.23 -34.51
C THR A 408 -3.63 -40.05 -36.01
N ASN A 409 -2.49 -39.67 -36.60
CA ASN A 409 -2.33 -39.59 -38.04
C ASN A 409 -1.51 -40.79 -38.55
N LEU A 410 -1.26 -40.84 -39.86
CA LEU A 410 -0.60 -41.99 -40.49
C LEU A 410 0.81 -42.28 -39.94
N TYR A 411 1.50 -41.31 -39.34
CA TYR A 411 2.91 -41.47 -38.93
C TYR A 411 3.20 -41.19 -37.46
N VAL A 412 2.31 -40.51 -36.74
CA VAL A 412 2.56 -40.01 -35.39
C VAL A 412 1.26 -39.81 -34.61
N SER A 413 1.34 -39.93 -33.28
CA SER A 413 0.25 -39.53 -32.39
C SER A 413 0.53 -38.14 -31.83
N LEU A 414 -0.22 -37.14 -32.28
CA LEU A 414 -0.08 -35.77 -31.77
C LEU A 414 -0.40 -35.69 -30.27
N LEU A 415 -1.33 -36.53 -29.80
CA LEU A 415 -1.63 -36.67 -28.39
C LEU A 415 -0.45 -37.32 -27.63
N GLY A 416 0.14 -38.38 -28.19
CA GLY A 416 1.34 -39.02 -27.64
C GLY A 416 2.51 -38.04 -27.48
N ASP A 417 2.76 -37.22 -28.50
CA ASP A 417 3.81 -36.19 -28.46
C ASP A 417 3.56 -35.14 -27.38
N ALA A 418 2.30 -34.69 -27.24
CA ALA A 418 1.95 -33.72 -26.20
C ALA A 418 2.12 -34.30 -24.79
N LEU A 419 1.72 -35.56 -24.56
CA LEU A 419 1.94 -36.23 -23.29
C LEU A 419 3.44 -36.38 -22.98
N ASN A 420 4.23 -36.81 -23.97
CA ASN A 420 5.68 -36.93 -23.82
C ASN A 420 6.35 -35.57 -23.54
N ALA A 421 5.87 -34.47 -24.13
CA ALA A 421 6.37 -33.13 -23.85
C ALA A 421 6.17 -32.74 -22.37
N SER A 422 5.01 -33.06 -21.79
CA SER A 422 4.74 -32.81 -20.37
C SER A 422 5.57 -33.70 -19.45
N ILE A 423 5.77 -34.97 -19.82
CA ILE A 423 6.65 -35.90 -19.10
C ILE A 423 8.10 -35.39 -19.10
N ALA A 424 8.59 -34.94 -20.25
CA ALA A 424 9.91 -34.35 -20.38
C ALA A 424 10.04 -33.06 -19.55
N ALA A 425 9.02 -32.19 -19.57
CA ALA A 425 8.99 -30.98 -18.75
C ALA A 425 9.04 -31.32 -17.26
N TYR A 426 8.21 -32.26 -16.78
CA TYR A 426 8.22 -32.72 -15.39
C TYR A 426 9.62 -33.18 -14.97
N ASN A 427 10.26 -33.99 -15.80
CA ASN A 427 11.62 -34.48 -15.58
C ASN A 427 12.61 -33.32 -15.40
N MET A 428 12.59 -32.32 -16.30
CA MET A 428 13.44 -31.11 -16.20
C MET A 428 13.18 -30.30 -14.92
N THR A 429 11.91 -30.16 -14.51
CA THR A 429 11.55 -29.41 -13.28
C THR A 429 12.12 -30.04 -12.02
N ARG A 430 12.04 -31.38 -11.94
CA ARG A 430 12.43 -32.14 -10.74
C ARG A 430 13.93 -32.28 -10.63
N ILE A 431 14.64 -32.46 -11.74
CA ILE A 431 16.12 -32.41 -11.79
C ILE A 431 16.63 -31.09 -11.20
N SER A 432 15.91 -29.99 -11.44
CA SER A 432 16.27 -28.67 -10.93
C SER A 432 15.90 -28.44 -9.45
N ALA A 433 14.98 -29.24 -8.88
CA ALA A 433 14.36 -29.00 -7.58
C ALA A 433 14.68 -30.06 -6.50
N SER A 434 15.06 -31.28 -6.86
CA SER A 434 15.36 -32.38 -5.93
C SER A 434 16.69 -33.05 -6.26
N ARG A 435 17.45 -33.45 -5.24
CA ARG A 435 18.68 -34.24 -5.37
C ARG A 435 18.43 -35.75 -5.41
N ASP A 436 17.21 -36.19 -5.09
CA ASP A 436 16.89 -37.61 -5.02
C ASP A 436 16.62 -38.18 -6.43
N PRO A 437 17.29 -39.28 -6.83
CA PRO A 437 17.03 -39.94 -8.10
C PRO A 437 15.64 -40.59 -8.07
N PHE A 438 14.80 -40.26 -9.05
CA PHE A 438 13.49 -40.87 -9.26
C PHE A 438 13.51 -41.80 -10.50
N SER A 439 12.59 -42.76 -10.56
CA SER A 439 12.49 -43.65 -11.71
C SER A 439 11.82 -42.97 -12.91
N GLU A 440 12.18 -43.40 -14.12
CA GLU A 440 11.53 -42.94 -15.37
C GLU A 440 10.02 -43.24 -15.37
N SER A 441 9.62 -44.35 -14.74
CA SER A 441 8.21 -44.70 -14.57
C SER A 441 7.44 -43.71 -13.70
N GLU A 442 8.05 -43.22 -12.61
CA GLU A 442 7.42 -42.22 -11.73
C GLU A 442 7.26 -40.89 -12.47
N ALA A 443 8.28 -40.47 -13.23
CA ALA A 443 8.22 -39.26 -14.04
C ALA A 443 7.13 -39.34 -15.12
N THR A 444 7.03 -40.50 -15.78
CA THR A 444 6.02 -40.75 -16.81
C THR A 444 4.61 -40.69 -16.23
N LEU A 445 4.34 -41.39 -15.12
CA LEU A 445 3.03 -41.37 -14.48
C LEU A 445 2.67 -39.99 -13.92
N ALA A 446 3.62 -39.24 -13.36
CA ALA A 446 3.39 -37.90 -12.84
C ALA A 446 3.10 -36.89 -13.97
N GLY A 447 3.90 -36.88 -15.03
CA GLY A 447 3.67 -36.03 -16.20
C GLY A 447 2.34 -36.35 -16.90
N LEU A 448 2.02 -37.64 -17.04
CA LEU A 448 0.72 -38.09 -17.57
C LEU A 448 -0.45 -37.65 -16.68
N THR A 449 -0.32 -37.81 -15.36
CA THR A 449 -1.31 -37.37 -14.37
C THR A 449 -1.59 -35.88 -14.50
N ASN A 450 -0.55 -35.04 -14.57
CA ASN A 450 -0.70 -33.59 -14.74
C ASN A 450 -1.39 -33.25 -16.06
N SER A 451 -1.02 -33.93 -17.15
CA SER A 451 -1.57 -33.67 -18.48
C SER A 451 -3.05 -34.00 -18.59
N ILE A 452 -3.46 -35.17 -18.08
CA ILE A 452 -4.88 -35.59 -18.05
C ILE A 452 -5.67 -34.67 -17.12
N THR A 453 -5.10 -34.29 -15.97
CA THR A 453 -5.74 -33.36 -15.04
C THR A 453 -5.98 -32.00 -15.68
N ALA A 454 -4.97 -31.42 -16.34
CA ALA A 454 -5.07 -30.11 -16.99
C ALA A 454 -6.10 -30.12 -18.13
N MET A 455 -6.06 -31.15 -18.99
CA MET A 455 -7.07 -31.33 -20.04
C MET A 455 -8.49 -31.48 -19.48
N ALA A 456 -8.67 -32.27 -18.41
CA ALA A 456 -9.98 -32.44 -17.78
C ALA A 456 -10.51 -31.12 -17.18
N ASP A 457 -9.65 -30.40 -16.45
CA ASP A 457 -10.01 -29.09 -15.88
C ASP A 457 -10.41 -28.11 -17.00
N ASP A 458 -9.66 -28.04 -18.10
CA ASP A 458 -9.96 -27.14 -19.21
C ASP A 458 -11.24 -27.53 -19.96
N MET A 459 -11.51 -28.83 -20.15
CA MET A 459 -12.78 -29.30 -20.73
C MET A 459 -13.98 -28.89 -19.87
N LEU A 460 -13.88 -28.98 -18.54
CA LEU A 460 -14.92 -28.50 -17.63
C LEU A 460 -15.15 -26.99 -17.79
N VAL A 461 -14.08 -26.19 -17.87
CA VAL A 461 -14.18 -24.74 -18.13
C VAL A 461 -14.82 -24.47 -19.50
N MET A 462 -14.54 -25.28 -20.53
CA MET A 462 -15.16 -25.14 -21.85
C MET A 462 -16.65 -25.46 -21.84
N TYR A 463 -17.08 -26.52 -21.14
CA TYR A 463 -18.50 -26.81 -20.96
C TYR A 463 -19.21 -25.69 -20.20
N ALA A 464 -18.60 -25.19 -19.12
CA ALA A 464 -19.08 -24.05 -18.36
C ALA A 464 -19.22 -22.78 -19.23
N SER A 465 -18.20 -22.47 -20.04
CA SER A 465 -18.21 -21.33 -20.96
C SER A 465 -19.29 -21.48 -22.04
N SER A 466 -19.54 -22.72 -22.49
CA SER A 466 -20.57 -23.01 -23.48
C SER A 466 -21.99 -22.93 -22.90
N GLN A 467 -22.18 -23.32 -21.64
CA GLN A 467 -23.45 -23.08 -20.92
C GLN A 467 -23.78 -21.58 -20.87
N LEU A 468 -22.79 -20.74 -20.58
CA LEU A 468 -22.96 -19.29 -20.55
C LEU A 468 -23.24 -18.68 -21.93
N MET A 469 -22.42 -19.03 -22.92
CA MET A 469 -22.39 -18.31 -24.20
C MET A 469 -23.30 -18.91 -25.26
N VAL A 470 -23.39 -20.24 -25.34
CA VAL A 470 -24.20 -20.97 -26.33
C VAL A 470 -25.57 -21.29 -25.73
N GLY A 471 -25.59 -21.94 -24.56
CA GLY A 471 -26.83 -22.36 -23.88
C GLY A 471 -27.64 -21.20 -23.29
N ARG A 472 -26.98 -20.12 -22.88
CA ARG A 472 -27.56 -19.03 -22.07
C ARG A 472 -28.23 -19.55 -20.79
N ILE A 473 -27.65 -20.60 -20.21
CA ILE A 473 -28.11 -21.27 -19.00
C ILE A 473 -27.20 -20.80 -17.85
N PHE A 474 -27.72 -19.93 -17.00
CA PHE A 474 -26.95 -19.28 -15.95
C PHE A 474 -27.75 -18.97 -14.69
N THR A 475 -27.06 -18.85 -13.56
CA THR A 475 -27.58 -18.36 -12.27
C THR A 475 -26.88 -17.07 -11.86
N SER A 476 -27.57 -16.19 -11.12
CA SER A 476 -26.97 -14.94 -10.65
C SER A 476 -26.35 -15.11 -9.26
N GLN A 477 -25.09 -14.72 -9.10
CA GLN A 477 -24.35 -14.77 -7.85
C GLN A 477 -23.81 -13.38 -7.50
N ASN A 478 -23.81 -13.05 -6.21
CA ASN A 478 -23.17 -11.84 -5.70
C ASN A 478 -21.65 -12.04 -5.61
N ALA A 479 -20.91 -11.12 -6.22
CA ALA A 479 -19.45 -11.02 -6.17
C ALA A 479 -19.00 -9.86 -5.27
N LYS A 480 -17.90 -10.05 -4.55
CA LYS A 480 -17.23 -9.00 -3.77
C LYS A 480 -16.22 -8.30 -4.68
N VAL A 481 -16.53 -7.08 -5.09
CA VAL A 481 -15.71 -6.27 -6.00
C VAL A 481 -14.82 -5.32 -5.19
N TYR A 482 -13.54 -5.34 -5.47
CA TYR A 482 -12.54 -4.46 -4.90
C TYR A 482 -12.33 -3.28 -5.86
N VAL A 483 -12.58 -2.07 -5.36
CA VAL A 483 -12.46 -0.83 -6.13
C VAL A 483 -11.33 0.01 -5.55
N TYR A 484 -10.50 0.59 -6.41
CA TYR A 484 -9.49 1.55 -6.02
C TYR A 484 -10.16 2.80 -5.43
N ALA A 485 -9.69 3.20 -4.25
CA ALA A 485 -10.22 4.31 -3.49
C ALA A 485 -9.08 5.09 -2.84
N LEU A 486 -9.35 6.33 -2.44
CA LEU A 486 -8.41 7.14 -1.67
C LEU A 486 -8.67 7.01 -0.16
N GLN A 487 -7.60 6.81 0.59
CA GLN A 487 -7.53 7.06 2.03
C GLN A 487 -6.87 8.42 2.24
N PHE A 488 -7.37 9.23 3.17
CA PHE A 488 -6.64 10.43 3.59
C PHE A 488 -5.76 10.10 4.79
N GLY A 489 -4.46 10.32 4.63
CA GLY A 489 -3.45 10.17 5.67
C GLY A 489 -3.07 8.73 5.99
N GLN A 490 -1.90 8.58 6.59
CA GLN A 490 -1.53 7.32 7.24
C GLN A 490 -2.05 7.32 8.69
N PRO A 491 -2.50 6.16 9.21
CA PRO A 491 -3.02 6.07 10.58
C PRO A 491 -2.07 6.65 11.62
N ALA A 492 -0.75 6.39 11.50
CA ALA A 492 0.26 6.91 12.42
C ALA A 492 0.25 8.45 12.53
N TYR A 493 0.16 9.16 11.40
CA TYR A 493 0.12 10.63 11.39
C TYR A 493 -1.23 11.18 11.88
N ILE A 494 -2.34 10.48 11.61
CA ILE A 494 -3.67 10.86 12.11
C ILE A 494 -3.70 10.80 13.64
N TYR A 495 -3.18 9.72 14.24
CA TYR A 495 -3.08 9.62 15.70
C TYR A 495 -2.14 10.68 16.28
N ALA A 496 -0.98 10.91 15.64
CA ALA A 496 0.00 11.90 16.09
C ALA A 496 -0.54 13.34 16.05
N ILE A 497 -1.28 13.74 15.01
CA ILE A 497 -1.84 15.08 14.94
C ILE A 497 -2.99 15.28 15.93
N PHE A 498 -3.80 14.23 16.14
CA PHE A 498 -4.88 14.26 17.13
C PHE A 498 -4.31 14.41 18.55
N THR A 499 -3.27 13.65 18.90
CA THR A 499 -2.62 13.76 20.21
C THR A 499 -1.93 15.11 20.40
N LEU A 500 -1.20 15.61 19.39
CA LEU A 500 -0.59 16.94 19.44
C LEU A 500 -1.65 18.03 19.67
N ASN A 501 -2.77 17.97 18.94
CA ASN A 501 -3.82 18.95 19.07
C ASN A 501 -4.49 18.90 20.46
N MET A 502 -4.71 17.70 21.02
CA MET A 502 -5.19 17.53 22.39
C MET A 502 -4.20 18.08 23.43
N LEU A 503 -2.90 17.88 23.25
CA LEU A 503 -1.87 18.43 24.13
C LEU A 503 -1.86 19.97 24.11
N ILE A 504 -2.01 20.58 22.92
CA ILE A 504 -2.08 22.04 22.80
C ILE A 504 -3.34 22.58 23.51
N ILE A 505 -4.50 21.94 23.32
CA ILE A 505 -5.74 22.34 24.01
C ILE A 505 -5.58 22.21 25.53
N LEU A 506 -4.98 21.10 25.99
CA LEU A 506 -4.72 20.88 27.42
C LEU A 506 -3.77 21.96 27.97
N ALA A 507 -2.71 22.31 27.25
CA ALA A 507 -1.82 23.40 27.63
C ALA A 507 -2.54 24.75 27.72
N VAL A 508 -3.41 25.08 26.76
CA VAL A 508 -4.26 26.28 26.80
C VAL A 508 -5.18 26.24 28.02
N ALA A 509 -5.85 25.12 28.29
CA ALA A 509 -6.78 24.98 29.40
C ALA A 509 -6.10 25.08 30.76
N VAL A 510 -4.94 24.43 30.93
CA VAL A 510 -4.13 24.50 32.15
C VAL A 510 -3.62 25.92 32.39
N GLU A 511 -3.10 26.59 31.36
CA GLU A 511 -2.64 27.98 31.50
C GLU A 511 -3.79 28.96 31.73
N ALA A 512 -4.93 28.75 31.08
CA ALA A 512 -6.15 29.52 31.34
C ALA A 512 -6.60 29.34 32.80
N TYR A 513 -6.63 28.12 33.32
CA TYR A 513 -7.01 27.84 34.71
C TYR A 513 -6.01 28.47 35.68
N ARG A 514 -4.71 28.21 35.50
CA ARG A 514 -3.62 28.73 36.36
C ARG A 514 -3.66 30.26 36.47
N THR A 515 -3.93 30.94 35.36
CA THR A 515 -3.91 32.41 35.29
C THR A 515 -5.29 33.05 35.51
N HIS A 516 -6.31 32.26 35.83
CA HIS A 516 -7.71 32.69 35.97
C HIS A 516 -8.19 33.44 34.71
N GLY A 517 -8.06 32.79 33.54
CA GLY A 517 -8.40 33.33 32.24
C GLY A 517 -7.52 34.51 31.81
N TRP A 518 -6.25 34.48 32.20
CA TRP A 518 -5.29 35.58 32.01
C TRP A 518 -5.76 36.93 32.58
N ALA A 519 -6.60 36.95 33.61
CA ALA A 519 -7.18 38.17 34.18
C ALA A 519 -6.14 39.26 34.53
N LYS A 520 -4.91 38.85 34.89
CA LYS A 520 -3.80 39.74 35.28
C LYS A 520 -2.90 40.21 34.13
N LEU A 521 -3.24 39.91 32.88
CA LEU A 521 -2.46 40.31 31.70
C LEU A 521 -2.54 41.83 31.46
N SER A 522 -1.40 42.52 31.44
CA SER A 522 -1.30 43.94 31.12
C SER A 522 -1.48 44.21 29.62
N ARG A 523 -1.86 45.45 29.25
CA ARG A 523 -1.99 45.86 27.84
C ARG A 523 -0.66 45.77 27.09
N PHE A 524 0.43 46.07 27.78
CA PHE A 524 1.77 46.09 27.22
C PHE A 524 2.15 44.79 26.50
N ASN A 525 2.57 44.94 25.25
CA ASN A 525 3.14 43.89 24.42
C ASN A 525 4.57 44.25 24.02
N TYR A 526 5.56 43.53 24.57
CA TYR A 526 6.96 43.73 24.17
C TYR A 526 7.25 43.34 22.71
N LEU A 527 6.33 42.63 22.02
CA LEU A 527 6.40 42.37 20.58
C LEU A 527 5.79 43.48 19.73
N ASP A 528 5.03 44.41 20.32
CA ASP A 528 4.52 45.56 19.58
C ASP A 528 5.51 46.72 19.73
N PRO A 529 6.17 47.17 18.65
CA PRO A 529 7.13 48.27 18.74
C PRO A 529 6.48 49.56 19.25
N ARG A 530 5.16 49.73 19.08
CA ARG A 530 4.44 50.91 19.60
C ARG A 530 4.41 50.91 21.12
N ASP A 531 4.05 49.77 21.72
CA ASP A 531 4.01 49.62 23.18
C ASP A 531 5.42 49.68 23.77
N LEU A 532 6.42 49.14 23.06
CA LEU A 532 7.83 49.20 23.47
C LEU A 532 8.36 50.64 23.49
N ILE A 533 8.11 51.43 22.44
CA ILE A 533 8.52 52.84 22.37
C ILE A 533 7.84 53.67 23.46
N ILE A 534 6.54 53.45 23.70
CA ILE A 534 5.80 54.17 24.74
C ILE A 534 6.32 53.81 26.14
N ALA A 535 6.58 52.53 26.41
CA ALA A 535 7.12 52.08 27.70
C ALA A 535 8.56 52.54 27.93
N ALA A 536 9.40 52.51 26.88
CA ALA A 536 10.77 53.00 26.90
C ALA A 536 10.80 54.51 27.10
N SER A 537 9.96 55.29 26.42
CA SER A 537 9.89 56.75 26.58
C SER A 537 9.47 57.18 27.99
N ARG A 538 8.70 56.35 28.70
CA ARG A 538 8.19 56.66 30.05
C ARG A 538 9.15 56.31 31.19
N GLY A 539 10.12 55.43 30.95
CA GLY A 539 11.16 55.07 31.93
C GLY A 539 12.60 55.33 31.43
N GLY A 540 12.73 55.98 30.28
CA GLY A 540 13.96 56.02 29.49
C GLY A 540 15.06 56.91 30.07
N THR A 541 14.74 57.88 30.93
CA THR A 541 15.77 58.75 31.55
C THR A 541 16.73 57.94 32.41
N ASP A 542 16.19 57.03 33.23
CA ASP A 542 16.99 56.24 34.17
C ASP A 542 17.76 55.15 33.43
N VAL A 543 17.13 54.51 32.43
CA VAL A 543 17.75 53.46 31.61
C VAL A 543 18.85 54.02 30.71
N ALA A 544 18.68 55.22 30.15
CA ALA A 544 19.71 55.88 29.33
C ALA A 544 20.94 56.23 30.18
N MET A 545 20.74 56.77 31.39
CA MET A 545 21.84 57.09 32.30
C MET A 545 22.67 55.85 32.70
N ALA A 546 22.03 54.72 32.98
CA ALA A 546 22.75 53.48 33.32
C ALA A 546 23.42 52.81 32.12
N ALA A 547 22.86 52.95 30.91
CA ALA A 547 23.52 52.48 29.69
C ALA A 547 24.79 53.29 29.41
N ASP A 548 24.73 54.62 29.58
CA ASP A 548 25.90 55.49 29.45
C ASP A 548 26.94 55.18 30.54
N GLU A 549 26.54 54.93 31.79
CA GLU A 549 27.44 54.60 32.90
C GLU A 549 28.22 53.29 32.66
N LEU A 550 27.58 52.25 32.11
CA LEU A 550 28.22 50.99 31.73
C LEU A 550 29.27 51.12 30.62
N VAL A 551 29.13 52.13 29.75
CA VAL A 551 30.11 52.44 28.69
C VAL A 551 31.34 53.17 29.26
N TYR A 552 31.20 53.86 30.41
CA TYR A 552 32.24 54.72 30.98
C TYR A 552 32.96 54.15 32.22
N GLU A 553 32.42 53.16 32.92
CA GLU A 553 32.96 52.69 34.21
C GLU A 553 34.32 51.97 34.18
N ASP A 554 34.84 51.58 33.01
CA ASP A 554 36.14 50.91 32.91
C ASP A 554 36.89 51.49 31.71
N GLY A 555 37.90 52.35 31.93
CA GLY A 555 38.72 53.01 30.90
C GLY A 555 39.51 52.07 29.95
N ARG A 556 39.12 50.81 29.87
CA ARG A 556 39.46 49.85 28.82
C ARG A 556 38.14 49.26 28.31
N LYS A 557 37.82 49.47 27.03
CA LYS A 557 36.72 48.76 26.34
C LYS A 557 36.87 47.25 26.56
N LYS A 558 36.14 46.68 27.53
CA LYS A 558 36.00 45.23 27.66
C LYS A 558 35.05 44.79 26.56
N MET A 559 35.59 44.46 25.40
CA MET A 559 34.86 43.64 24.43
C MET A 559 34.59 42.28 25.08
N LYS A 560 33.41 42.12 25.66
CA LYS A 560 32.97 40.84 26.20
C LYS A 560 31.98 40.23 25.22
N HIS A 561 32.49 39.23 24.51
CA HIS A 561 31.82 38.27 23.65
C HIS A 561 31.79 38.61 22.16
N VAL A 562 32.55 37.80 21.42
CA VAL A 562 32.51 37.69 19.96
C VAL A 562 31.39 36.72 19.62
N TRP A 563 30.41 37.19 18.85
CA TRP A 563 29.30 36.38 18.36
C TRP A 563 29.65 35.77 17.00
N LEU A 564 29.00 34.66 16.64
CA LEU A 564 29.42 33.82 15.51
C LEU A 564 29.40 34.58 14.15
N LEU A 565 28.58 35.65 14.02
CA LEU A 565 28.36 36.40 12.78
C LEU A 565 27.98 37.89 12.96
N SER A 566 28.11 38.49 14.16
CA SER A 566 27.66 39.87 14.42
C SER A 566 28.77 40.79 14.95
N ASP A 567 28.53 42.10 14.87
CA ASP A 567 29.38 43.11 15.49
C ASP A 567 29.47 42.88 17.02
N PRO A 568 30.63 43.18 17.65
CA PRO A 568 30.84 42.98 19.08
C PRO A 568 29.87 43.84 19.89
N ASP A 569 29.18 43.23 20.86
CA ASP A 569 28.29 43.96 21.76
C ASP A 569 29.10 44.88 22.69
N GLU A 570 28.61 46.10 22.89
CA GLU A 570 29.24 47.14 23.71
C GLU A 570 28.89 47.01 25.20
N GLY A 571 28.34 45.86 25.63
CA GLY A 571 28.02 45.55 27.03
C GLY A 571 26.57 45.82 27.44
N ASN A 572 25.74 46.29 26.50
CA ASN A 572 24.35 46.66 26.75
C ASN A 572 23.45 45.45 27.03
N GLY A 573 23.82 44.24 26.59
CA GLY A 573 23.07 43.00 26.85
C GLY A 573 22.91 42.64 28.34
N ALA A 574 23.81 43.13 29.19
CA ALA A 574 23.85 42.82 30.64
C ALA A 574 22.89 43.67 31.50
N LEU A 575 22.30 44.75 30.94
CA LEU A 575 21.39 45.64 31.67
C LEU A 575 20.19 44.87 32.25
N LYS A 576 19.97 44.99 33.57
CA LYS A 576 18.84 44.38 34.27
C LYS A 576 17.64 45.31 34.24
N VAL A 577 16.56 44.84 33.63
CA VAL A 577 15.37 45.64 33.39
C VAL A 577 14.13 44.97 33.98
N LYS A 578 13.24 45.78 34.56
CA LYS A 578 11.96 45.35 35.14
C LYS A 578 10.85 46.26 34.67
N MET A 579 9.68 45.68 34.41
CA MET A 579 8.49 46.43 34.02
C MET A 579 7.70 46.84 35.27
N ARG A 580 7.55 48.15 35.50
CA ARG A 580 6.73 48.70 36.58
C ARG A 580 5.45 49.32 36.00
N GLY A 581 4.32 49.03 36.62
CA GLY A 581 3.06 49.70 36.29
C GLY A 581 2.91 50.97 37.13
N ASP A 582 2.42 52.06 36.54
CA ASP A 582 1.96 53.24 37.28
C ASP A 582 0.50 53.07 37.75
N ASP A 583 0.06 54.00 38.61
CA ASP A 583 -1.29 54.02 39.18
C ASP A 583 -2.38 54.31 38.12
N GLU A 584 -2.01 54.79 36.93
CA GLU A 584 -2.88 55.06 35.78
C GLU A 584 -2.96 53.84 34.82
N GLY A 585 -2.26 52.74 35.12
CA GLY A 585 -2.29 51.50 34.35
C GLY A 585 -1.35 51.49 33.13
N HIS A 586 -0.44 52.44 33.05
CA HIS A 586 0.65 52.47 32.09
C HIS A 586 1.86 51.66 32.58
N MET A 587 2.67 51.16 31.65
CA MET A 587 3.87 50.39 31.96
C MET A 587 5.10 51.24 31.60
N SER A 588 6.07 51.33 32.51
CA SER A 588 7.38 51.93 32.28
C SER A 588 8.49 50.90 32.46
N ILE A 589 9.56 51.08 31.70
CA ILE A 589 10.78 50.27 31.78
C ILE A 589 11.67 50.88 32.87
N THR A 590 11.90 50.16 33.96
CA THR A 590 12.72 50.63 35.10
C THR A 590 13.92 49.71 35.32
N LEU A 591 15.04 50.27 35.79
CA LEU A 591 16.21 49.48 36.19
C LEU A 591 15.88 48.64 37.43
N ALA A 592 16.38 47.42 37.46
CA ALA A 592 16.32 46.60 38.67
C ALA A 592 17.45 47.03 39.62
N PRO A 593 17.22 47.12 40.94
CA PRO A 593 18.28 47.41 41.91
C PRO A 593 19.34 46.29 41.88
N ASP A 594 20.62 46.63 42.09
CA ASP A 594 21.75 45.71 41.91
C ASP A 594 21.67 44.43 42.75
N ASP A 595 21.00 44.50 43.92
CA ASP A 595 20.76 43.40 44.85
C ASP A 595 19.75 42.34 44.35
N GLU A 596 18.97 42.63 43.30
CA GLU A 596 18.11 41.62 42.67
C GLU A 596 18.94 40.68 41.77
N ILE A 597 19.04 39.41 42.18
CA ILE A 597 19.64 38.34 41.37
C ILE A 597 18.73 38.10 40.14
N PRO A 598 19.21 38.32 38.90
CA PRO A 598 18.41 38.10 37.72
C PRO A 598 18.18 36.59 37.55
N ILE A 599 17.00 36.22 37.05
CA ILE A 599 16.70 34.83 36.73
C ILE A 599 17.68 34.36 35.64
N GLY A 600 18.58 33.43 35.99
CA GLY A 600 19.55 32.82 35.06
C GLY A 600 21.02 33.20 35.28
N ALA A 601 21.34 34.01 36.29
CA ALA A 601 22.74 34.18 36.73
C ALA A 601 23.19 32.94 37.52
N MET A 602 24.09 32.15 36.94
CA MET A 602 24.92 31.19 37.68
C MET A 602 26.28 31.83 37.94
N GLU A 603 26.80 31.67 39.16
CA GLU A 603 28.07 32.23 39.64
C GLU A 603 29.26 31.79 38.77
N ASP A 604 29.83 32.72 37.99
CA ASP A 604 31.19 32.59 37.47
C ASP A 604 32.18 32.98 38.58
N GLY A 605 32.43 32.06 39.51
CA GLY A 605 33.42 32.18 40.57
C GLY A 605 34.56 31.18 40.39
N ALA A 606 35.58 31.52 39.60
CA ALA A 606 36.89 30.87 39.65
C ALA A 606 37.99 31.87 39.25
N SER A 607 38.42 32.69 40.20
CA SER A 607 39.64 33.48 40.14
C SER A 607 40.85 32.57 40.33
N GLU A 608 41.64 32.37 39.27
CA GLU A 608 42.96 31.72 39.36
C GLU A 608 43.92 32.62 40.15
N VAL A 609 44.31 32.14 41.34
CA VAL A 609 45.40 32.68 42.15
C VAL A 609 46.72 32.21 41.55
N TYR A 610 47.49 33.12 40.97
CA TYR A 610 48.88 32.85 40.58
C TYR A 610 49.77 32.73 41.83
N VAL A 611 50.22 31.51 42.13
CA VAL A 611 51.33 31.26 43.06
C VAL A 611 52.64 31.33 42.27
N GLN A 612 53.47 32.31 42.66
CA GLN A 612 54.80 32.54 42.13
C GLN A 612 55.80 31.67 42.90
N GLU A 613 56.44 30.69 42.26
CA GLU A 613 57.54 29.93 42.86
C GLU A 613 58.81 29.96 42.00
N LYS A 614 59.93 30.21 42.68
CA LYS A 614 61.26 30.49 42.15
C LYS A 614 62.04 29.21 41.85
N GLY A 615 62.58 29.11 40.63
CA GLY A 615 64.04 29.04 40.41
C GLY A 615 64.75 27.68 40.23
N LYS A 616 65.76 27.74 39.32
CA LYS A 616 66.90 26.83 39.03
C LYS A 616 66.61 25.58 38.17
N ARG A 617 67.46 25.11 37.24
CA ARG A 617 68.62 25.61 36.45
C ARG A 617 69.07 24.44 35.53
N VAL A 618 69.54 24.75 34.31
CA VAL A 618 70.56 24.04 33.47
C VAL A 618 70.16 22.85 32.55
N GLY A 619 70.56 22.96 31.26
CA GLY A 619 70.96 21.85 30.37
C GLY A 619 70.26 21.82 28.99
N VAL A 620 70.70 22.60 27.98
CA VAL A 620 71.48 22.18 26.78
C VAL A 620 70.83 21.07 25.92
N GLN A 621 70.37 21.39 24.69
CA GLN A 621 71.03 21.09 23.40
C GLN A 621 70.12 21.43 22.19
N GLU A 622 70.72 21.99 21.12
CA GLU A 622 70.18 22.15 19.74
C GLU A 622 69.70 20.78 19.17
N THR A 623 68.78 20.66 18.21
CA THR A 623 68.94 21.07 16.79
C THR A 623 67.62 21.07 15.98
N GLU A 624 67.61 21.93 14.95
CA GLU A 624 67.04 21.79 13.59
C GLU A 624 65.53 21.61 13.29
N THR A 625 64.97 22.72 12.82
CA THR A 625 64.23 22.90 11.54
C THR A 625 63.77 21.66 10.74
N LYS A 626 62.47 21.62 10.40
CA LYS A 626 62.01 21.65 8.99
C LYS A 626 60.51 21.87 8.85
N THR A 627 60.22 22.70 7.87
CA THR A 627 58.93 23.07 7.28
C THR A 627 58.42 21.97 6.33
N TRP A 628 57.09 21.80 6.20
CA TRP A 628 56.30 21.88 4.95
C TRP A 628 54.97 21.10 4.97
N LYS A 629 53.92 21.84 4.60
CA LYS A 629 52.76 21.55 3.73
C LYS A 629 51.74 20.43 4.01
N GLN A 630 50.52 20.90 4.24
CA GLN A 630 49.33 20.74 3.37
C GLN A 630 49.19 19.44 2.56
N ARG A 631 48.13 18.69 2.85
CA ARG A 631 47.45 17.80 1.91
C ARG A 631 45.94 17.99 2.04
N ARG A 632 45.30 18.44 0.94
CA ARG A 632 43.88 18.21 0.67
C ARG A 632 43.70 16.77 0.23
N VAL A 633 42.67 16.10 0.72
CA VAL A 633 42.05 14.93 0.08
C VAL A 633 40.54 15.14 0.19
N GLY A 634 39.88 15.28 -0.96
CA GLY A 634 38.44 15.03 -1.06
C GLY A 634 38.24 13.59 -1.53
N LEU A 635 37.16 12.94 -1.11
CA LEU A 635 36.66 11.74 -1.77
C LEU A 635 35.22 11.39 -1.36
N PHE A 636 34.52 10.81 -2.34
CA PHE A 636 33.22 10.12 -2.36
C PHE A 636 31.95 10.99 -2.46
N GLY A 637 31.08 10.84 -3.47
CA GLY A 637 30.93 9.77 -4.46
C GLY A 637 29.62 9.01 -4.21
N PHE A 638 28.55 9.47 -4.87
CA PHE A 638 27.24 8.83 -4.93
C PHE A 638 27.28 7.61 -5.87
N MET A 639 26.64 6.53 -5.45
CA MET A 639 26.20 5.43 -6.33
C MET A 639 24.76 5.09 -5.96
N GLY A 640 23.94 4.87 -6.98
CA GLY A 640 22.50 4.75 -6.86
C GLY A 640 21.97 3.34 -6.61
N SER A 641 20.66 3.33 -6.37
CA SER A 641 19.68 2.28 -6.65
C SER A 641 18.32 2.95 -6.72
#